data_AF-S7MKB3-F1
#
_entry.id   AF-S7MKB3-F1
#
_cell.length_a   1.000
_cell.length_b   1.000
_cell.length_c   1.000
_cell.angle_alpha   90.00
_cell.angle_beta   90.00
_cell.angle_gamma   90.00
#
_symmetry.space_group_name_H-M   'P 1'
#
loop_
_entity.id
_entity.type
_entity.pdbx_description
1 polymer ?
#
loop_
_entity_poly.entity_id
_entity_poly.type
_entity_poly.pdbx_seq_one_letter_code
_entity_poly.pdbx_strand_id
1 'polypeptide(L)'
;MPTLRPASSRRHSSSSSGSMSSPLQRAMGGGQRSLSASSLYVNVPWDDGDSDQTSEGDSDSLSADEGSDFEDSMRRNMKKRAAKRPLKTTPVAKYPKKGSRMIRGHSQKESEPPASDLFDAVKGAKSDMQSLVDEWLESYKQNQDSGFLELINFFIRSCGCKGTVTLEMFKKMSNSEIIRHLTEQFNEDSGDYPLTAPGPSWKKFQGSFCEFVRTLVYQCQYSLLYDGFPMDNLISLLTGLSDSQVRAFRHTSTLAAMKLMTSLVRVALQLSLHRDNSQRQYEAERNKGPAQRAPERLESLLEKRREFQEHQQEIEGMMNALFRGVFVHRYRDVLPEIRAICIEELGSWMQSYSSSFLTDSYLKYIGWTLHDKHREVRLKCLKALKGLYSNRDLTARLELFTSRFKDRMVSMVMDREYDVAVEAVRLLILILKNMEGVLTDADCESIYPVVYASNRALASAAGEFLYWKLFYPEYETRTVSGRERRRSPHAQRTFFHLLLSFFVESELHDHAAYLVDSLWDCAGSQLKDWESLTSLLLEKDQNLGDVQESTLIEILVSSVRQASEGHPPVGRVTGRKGLTPKERKIQADDKVKLTEHLIPLLPQLLAKFSADAEKVAPLLQLLNYFDLNIYCTRRLEKHLELFLQQLQEVVVKHADPAVLEAGAHALYLLCNPEFTFFGRVDFSRSQLVDLLTDRFQQELEELLQSSFLDEDEVYSLAATMKRLSAFYNAHDLTRWELYEPCYRLLRKAVDTGAVPRQASRQKQLLTLKGRMVAFCELCQSCLSDVDPEIQEQAFVLLSDILIIFSPQMIVGGRDFLRPLVFLPEATLQSELASFLMDHVFIQPGEMVKDHSQEDHLQIEQLHQRRRLLAGFCKLLLFGVLEMDAASDVFKHYNKFYSDYGDIIKETLTRARQIDRSHCSRILLLSLKQLYTELLQEHGPQGLNELPAFIEMRDLARRFALSFGPQQLQNRDLVVMLHKLSYLEKCLQRVSQAPSHPWGSVTTYCHSLSPVENTTEGSPQGYPHSKKRRIEGSSRQQREDISSSQEESLQLNSIPPTPTLTSTAVKNRQPLEGLEEMEDEGSSESEFTQRQLLSGTQRSRFLSPRHSQTPFNPSGPGLGKKLTRLSLMEEDEDRGEVETQHESGEEWQDLDKHSSPHEPGLDLLDSTELNIEFFPVLGICFNFKFSLWSPRLKTAIQLVVSAKEP
;
A
#
# COMPACT_ATOMS: atom_id res chain seq x y z
N MET A 1 2.71 40.59 53.32
CA MET A 1 3.38 41.60 54.17
C MET A 1 4.55 40.94 54.88
N PRO A 2 5.73 41.61 54.98
CA PRO A 2 6.74 41.36 53.95
C PRO A 2 8.15 41.01 54.47
N THR A 3 9.09 40.87 53.52
CA THR A 3 10.54 41.11 53.64
C THR A 3 11.47 40.13 54.41
N LEU A 4 12.54 39.76 53.68
CA LEU A 4 13.95 39.60 54.09
C LEU A 4 14.50 38.26 54.63
N ARG A 5 15.77 38.04 54.24
CA ARG A 5 16.76 37.01 54.63
C ARG A 5 17.40 37.37 56.01
N PRO A 6 18.36 36.61 56.61
CA PRO A 6 19.01 35.36 56.18
C PRO A 6 19.22 34.25 57.24
N ALA A 7 19.67 33.09 56.74
CA ALA A 7 20.66 32.14 57.28
C ALA A 7 20.81 31.82 58.81
N SER A 8 20.74 30.51 59.09
CA SER A 8 21.65 29.72 59.95
C SER A 8 21.74 29.93 61.48
N SER A 9 20.99 29.06 62.19
CA SER A 9 21.53 27.98 63.05
C SER A 9 21.53 28.07 64.59
N ARG A 10 21.07 26.95 65.19
CA ARG A 10 21.38 26.35 66.52
C ARG A 10 20.91 27.02 67.83
N ARG A 11 19.99 26.29 68.51
CA ARG A 11 19.97 25.95 69.96
C ARG A 11 19.59 27.08 70.95
N HIS A 12 18.95 26.83 72.11
CA HIS A 12 18.40 25.62 72.77
C HIS A 12 17.24 26.05 73.73
N SER A 13 16.36 25.09 74.12
CA SER A 13 15.50 25.09 75.36
C SER A 13 14.44 26.19 75.56
N SER A 14 13.31 25.99 76.26
CA SER A 14 12.66 24.77 76.82
C SER A 14 11.21 25.06 77.27
N SER A 15 10.45 23.99 77.63
CA SER A 15 9.17 23.96 78.39
C SER A 15 7.94 24.66 77.78
N SER A 16 6.78 24.04 77.50
CA SER A 16 6.02 22.88 78.08
C SER A 16 5.38 23.16 79.44
N SER A 17 4.16 22.72 79.77
CA SER A 17 3.27 21.72 79.13
C SER A 17 1.80 22.24 79.05
N GLY A 18 0.72 21.49 78.84
CA GLY A 18 0.45 20.04 78.84
C GLY A 18 -1.06 19.77 78.75
N SER A 19 -1.55 18.64 79.31
CA SER A 19 -2.99 18.27 79.44
C SER A 19 -3.72 18.00 78.10
N MET A 20 -4.95 17.47 78.00
CA MET A 20 -5.78 16.48 78.76
C MET A 20 -6.93 16.06 77.80
N SER A 21 -7.64 14.93 77.88
CA SER A 21 -7.58 13.70 78.70
C SER A 21 -8.24 12.54 77.90
N SER A 22 -8.28 11.31 78.42
CA SER A 22 -9.16 10.25 77.87
C SER A 22 -9.56 9.20 78.93
N PRO A 23 -10.69 8.47 78.76
CA PRO A 23 -11.22 7.56 79.79
C PRO A 23 -10.91 6.05 79.55
N LEU A 24 -11.94 5.23 79.30
CA LEU A 24 -12.05 3.79 79.62
C LEU A 24 -13.03 3.15 78.62
N GLN A 25 -13.10 1.84 78.31
CA GLN A 25 -12.40 0.57 78.67
C GLN A 25 -12.76 -0.45 77.55
N ARG A 26 -12.31 -1.70 77.33
CA ARG A 26 -11.57 -2.84 77.96
C ARG A 26 -11.08 -3.72 76.76
N ALA A 27 -10.44 -4.90 76.78
CA ALA A 27 -9.65 -5.79 77.67
C ALA A 27 -9.20 -7.01 76.79
N MET A 28 -8.17 -7.82 77.06
CA MET A 28 -7.03 -7.75 78.00
C MET A 28 -5.91 -8.71 77.54
N GLY A 29 -4.64 -8.31 77.67
CA GLY A 29 -3.46 -9.19 77.58
C GLY A 29 -2.86 -9.44 76.17
N GLY A 30 -1.53 -9.46 75.99
CA GLY A 30 -0.49 -9.02 76.94
C GLY A 30 0.97 -9.32 76.53
N GLY A 31 1.88 -8.36 76.78
CA GLY A 31 3.35 -8.54 76.79
C GLY A 31 4.07 -8.51 75.43
N GLN A 32 5.42 -8.34 75.36
CA GLN A 32 6.35 -7.65 76.27
C GLN A 32 7.75 -7.47 75.62
N ARG A 33 8.34 -6.26 75.64
CA ARG A 33 9.82 -5.95 75.59
C ARG A 33 10.66 -6.46 74.38
N SER A 34 11.88 -5.98 74.08
CA SER A 34 12.54 -4.68 74.32
C SER A 34 13.87 -4.50 73.52
N LEU A 35 14.06 -3.30 72.95
CA LEU A 35 15.30 -2.52 72.84
C LEU A 35 16.58 -2.99 72.06
N SER A 36 17.21 -1.95 71.49
CA SER A 36 18.66 -1.70 71.30
C SER A 36 19.47 -2.41 70.20
N ALA A 37 20.35 -1.60 69.59
CA ALA A 37 21.44 -2.01 68.71
C ALA A 37 22.81 -1.73 69.36
N SER A 38 23.89 -2.25 68.78
CA SER A 38 25.28 -1.90 69.12
C SER A 38 26.17 -2.05 67.89
N SER A 39 27.42 -1.61 67.99
CA SER A 39 28.24 -1.20 66.84
C SER A 39 29.74 -1.43 67.02
N LEU A 40 30.47 -1.30 65.90
CA LEU A 40 31.93 -1.11 65.76
C LEU A 40 32.83 -2.36 65.77
N TYR A 41 33.77 -2.35 64.81
CA TYR A 41 35.11 -2.95 64.69
C TYR A 41 35.67 -3.87 65.79
N VAL A 42 36.52 -4.85 65.41
CA VAL A 42 38.00 -4.81 65.60
C VAL A 42 38.71 -6.10 65.09
N ASN A 43 39.83 -5.91 64.37
CA ASN A 43 41.04 -6.72 64.17
C ASN A 43 41.05 -8.27 64.02
N VAL A 44 41.60 -8.71 62.87
CA VAL A 44 42.57 -9.82 62.65
C VAL A 44 43.67 -9.82 63.75
N PRO A 45 44.36 -10.92 64.17
CA PRO A 45 45.18 -11.71 63.21
C PRO A 45 45.69 -13.15 63.60
N TRP A 46 46.54 -13.70 62.71
CA TRP A 46 47.71 -14.61 62.90
C TRP A 46 47.57 -16.03 63.52
N ASP A 47 47.71 -17.01 62.63
CA ASP A 47 48.71 -18.11 62.58
C ASP A 47 48.65 -19.42 63.41
N ASP A 48 49.17 -20.46 62.72
CA ASP A 48 49.77 -21.75 63.14
C ASP A 48 49.05 -22.73 64.10
N GLY A 49 49.44 -24.02 64.03
CA GLY A 49 49.33 -24.93 65.20
C GLY A 49 48.77 -26.36 65.05
N ASP A 50 49.21 -27.14 64.05
CA ASP A 50 49.62 -28.57 64.09
C ASP A 50 48.82 -29.68 64.87
N SER A 51 48.86 -30.92 64.32
CA SER A 51 48.68 -32.25 64.97
C SER A 51 47.28 -32.61 65.57
N ASP A 52 46.86 -33.88 65.76
CA ASP A 52 47.55 -35.19 65.65
C ASP A 52 46.56 -36.37 65.36
N GLN A 53 47.08 -37.52 64.86
CA GLN A 53 46.64 -38.96 64.93
C GLN A 53 45.14 -39.38 65.16
N THR A 54 44.57 -40.54 64.77
CA THR A 54 44.84 -41.81 64.01
C THR A 54 43.46 -42.55 63.90
N SER A 55 43.17 -43.68 63.22
CA SER A 55 43.68 -44.58 62.14
C SER A 55 42.45 -45.45 61.71
N GLU A 56 42.41 -46.48 60.86
CA GLU A 56 43.29 -47.36 60.05
C GLU A 56 42.65 -47.50 58.63
N GLY A 57 43.02 -48.35 57.66
CA GLY A 57 44.07 -49.38 57.49
C GLY A 57 44.08 -49.90 56.03
N ASP A 58 45.12 -50.66 55.64
CA ASP A 58 45.50 -51.02 54.25
C ASP A 58 44.60 -52.13 53.59
N SER A 59 44.73 -52.55 52.31
CA SER A 59 45.86 -52.45 51.33
C SER A 59 45.40 -52.54 49.84
N ASP A 60 46.28 -52.08 48.93
CA ASP A 60 46.73 -52.70 47.64
C ASP A 60 45.77 -53.43 46.65
N SER A 61 45.93 -53.37 45.31
CA SER A 61 46.86 -52.61 44.43
C SER A 61 46.50 -52.72 42.91
N LEU A 62 47.07 -51.80 42.11
CA LEU A 62 47.48 -51.90 40.67
C LEU A 62 46.50 -52.21 39.49
N SER A 63 46.46 -51.23 38.56
CA SER A 63 46.72 -51.34 37.09
C SER A 63 45.60 -51.64 36.04
N ALA A 64 45.87 -51.08 34.83
CA ALA A 64 45.55 -51.53 33.47
C ALA A 64 44.11 -51.44 32.86
N ASP A 65 43.95 -50.44 31.97
CA ASP A 65 43.64 -50.54 30.51
C ASP A 65 42.27 -50.99 29.90
N GLU A 66 42.20 -50.70 28.60
CA GLU A 66 41.18 -50.83 27.52
C GLU A 66 39.94 -51.78 27.61
N GLY A 67 38.85 -51.34 26.95
CA GLY A 67 38.47 -51.96 25.65
C GLY A 67 37.15 -52.75 25.51
N SER A 68 36.29 -52.34 24.55
CA SER A 68 35.26 -53.14 23.82
C SER A 68 34.03 -53.66 24.64
N ASP A 69 32.78 -53.45 24.18
CA ASP A 69 31.89 -54.33 23.35
C ASP A 69 31.04 -55.35 24.16
N PHE A 70 29.90 -55.90 23.73
CA PHE A 70 28.82 -55.52 22.78
C PHE A 70 27.60 -56.49 23.01
N GLU A 71 26.48 -56.33 22.28
CA GLU A 71 25.33 -57.28 22.13
C GLU A 71 24.42 -57.71 23.32
N ASP A 72 23.18 -57.19 23.27
CA ASP A 72 21.90 -57.92 23.05
C ASP A 72 21.16 -58.80 24.11
N SER A 73 19.82 -58.69 24.02
CA SER A 73 18.71 -59.59 24.35
C SER A 73 18.71 -60.49 25.60
N MET A 74 17.69 -60.26 26.43
CA MET A 74 16.68 -61.33 26.60
C MET A 74 15.23 -60.85 26.82
N ARG A 75 14.28 -61.72 26.47
CA ARG A 75 12.82 -61.48 26.42
C ARG A 75 12.10 -62.00 27.67
N ARG A 76 10.80 -61.61 27.81
CA ARG A 76 9.71 -62.30 28.57
C ARG A 76 9.78 -62.16 30.12
N ASN A 77 8.72 -62.32 30.93
CA ASN A 77 7.31 -62.70 30.65
C ASN A 77 6.24 -62.24 31.69
N MET A 78 5.10 -61.74 31.17
CA MET A 78 3.69 -61.87 31.66
C MET A 78 3.27 -61.43 33.09
N LYS A 79 1.94 -61.23 33.28
CA LYS A 79 1.05 -61.46 34.47
C LYS A 79 0.10 -60.25 34.76
N LYS A 80 -1.21 -60.38 35.13
CA LYS A 80 -2.25 -61.44 34.91
C LYS A 80 -3.70 -60.95 35.28
N ARG A 81 -4.52 -60.49 34.30
CA ARG A 81 -6.04 -60.36 34.32
C ARG A 81 -6.73 -59.31 35.27
N ALA A 82 -8.06 -59.05 35.23
CA ALA A 82 -9.04 -58.77 34.14
C ALA A 82 -10.54 -58.83 34.62
N ALA A 83 -11.41 -57.90 34.18
CA ALA A 83 -12.90 -58.03 34.00
C ALA A 83 -13.52 -56.65 33.60
N LYS A 84 -14.65 -56.48 32.89
CA LYS A 84 -15.50 -57.35 32.03
C LYS A 84 -16.33 -56.45 31.05
N ARG A 85 -16.92 -57.04 30.00
CA ARG A 85 -17.77 -56.36 28.96
C ARG A 85 -19.27 -56.33 29.33
N PRO A 86 -20.08 -55.52 28.61
CA PRO A 86 -20.92 -56.06 27.51
C PRO A 86 -20.72 -55.30 26.16
N LEU A 87 -21.56 -55.48 25.15
CA LEU A 87 -21.50 -56.56 24.13
C LEU A 87 -22.08 -56.03 22.77
N LYS A 88 -21.92 -56.76 21.66
CA LYS A 88 -22.17 -56.29 20.27
C LYS A 88 -23.61 -56.47 19.77
N THR A 89 -23.99 -55.68 18.76
CA THR A 89 -24.86 -56.08 17.62
C THR A 89 -24.31 -55.55 16.29
N THR A 90 -24.77 -56.07 15.15
CA THR A 90 -24.25 -55.81 13.78
C THR A 90 -25.38 -55.70 12.74
N PRO A 91 -25.20 -55.01 11.59
CA PRO A 91 -26.28 -54.65 10.66
C PRO A 91 -26.61 -55.72 9.60
N VAL A 92 -27.87 -55.81 9.14
CA VAL A 92 -28.31 -56.64 7.99
C VAL A 92 -29.54 -56.08 7.24
N ALA A 93 -29.36 -55.66 5.99
CA ALA A 93 -30.30 -55.75 4.84
C ALA A 93 -29.59 -55.11 3.60
N LYS A 94 -29.31 -55.72 2.43
CA LYS A 94 -29.88 -56.77 1.55
C LYS A 94 -30.76 -56.26 0.38
N TYR A 95 -30.11 -56.17 -0.78
CA TYR A 95 -30.59 -55.98 -2.17
C TYR A 95 -31.98 -56.51 -2.54
N PRO A 96 -32.72 -55.74 -3.37
CA PRO A 96 -32.85 -55.99 -4.83
C PRO A 96 -32.04 -54.98 -5.71
N LYS A 97 -31.98 -55.01 -7.06
CA LYS A 97 -32.22 -56.08 -8.08
C LYS A 97 -31.24 -55.98 -9.30
N LYS A 98 -31.65 -56.06 -10.59
CA LYS A 98 -30.76 -56.48 -11.71
C LYS A 98 -31.26 -56.24 -13.16
N GLY A 99 -30.35 -55.89 -14.09
CA GLY A 99 -30.53 -55.89 -15.58
C GLY A 99 -30.14 -54.55 -16.25
N SER A 100 -29.48 -54.45 -17.42
CA SER A 100 -29.04 -55.47 -18.39
C SER A 100 -27.78 -55.05 -19.21
N ARG A 101 -26.74 -55.90 -19.15
CA ARG A 101 -25.96 -56.47 -20.29
C ARG A 101 -25.08 -55.59 -21.22
N MET A 102 -23.77 -55.82 -21.15
CA MET A 102 -22.86 -55.93 -22.32
C MET A 102 -21.98 -57.19 -22.20
N ILE A 103 -21.39 -57.67 -23.31
CA ILE A 103 -20.55 -58.87 -23.38
C ILE A 103 -19.22 -58.54 -24.10
N ARG A 104 -18.14 -59.16 -23.61
CA ARG A 104 -16.73 -59.10 -24.05
C ARG A 104 -16.46 -58.73 -25.52
N GLY A 105 -15.54 -57.79 -25.71
CA GLY A 105 -14.42 -57.96 -26.64
C GLY A 105 -13.21 -58.58 -25.91
N HIS A 106 -12.25 -59.13 -26.64
CA HIS A 106 -11.02 -59.73 -26.09
C HIS A 106 -9.80 -58.92 -26.55
N SER A 107 -8.97 -58.48 -25.60
CA SER A 107 -7.61 -57.97 -25.83
C SER A 107 -6.69 -58.45 -24.70
N GLN A 108 -5.38 -58.30 -24.86
CA GLN A 108 -4.36 -59.01 -24.07
C GLN A 108 -4.05 -58.38 -22.70
N LYS A 109 -3.22 -59.09 -21.93
CA LYS A 109 -2.59 -58.60 -20.70
C LYS A 109 -1.77 -57.34 -21.00
N GLU A 110 -1.88 -56.34 -20.13
CA GLU A 110 -0.77 -55.45 -19.80
C GLU A 110 -0.37 -55.65 -18.33
N SER A 111 0.72 -55.01 -17.91
CA SER A 111 1.50 -55.39 -16.73
C SER A 111 0.88 -55.00 -15.39
N GLU A 112 1.50 -55.50 -14.33
CA GLU A 112 1.39 -54.94 -12.98
C GLU A 112 1.76 -53.44 -12.99
N PRO A 113 1.20 -52.63 -12.07
CA PRO A 113 1.61 -51.23 -11.95
C PRO A 113 3.09 -51.15 -11.53
N PRO A 114 3.87 -50.20 -12.09
CA PRO A 114 5.25 -49.98 -11.64
C PRO A 114 5.29 -49.47 -10.19
N ALA A 115 6.49 -49.48 -9.62
CA ALA A 115 6.75 -48.93 -8.28
C ALA A 115 6.35 -47.44 -8.16
N SER A 116 6.23 -46.99 -6.90
CA SER A 116 5.84 -45.62 -6.55
C SER A 116 6.74 -44.57 -7.22
N ASP A 117 6.20 -43.82 -8.20
CA ASP A 117 6.94 -42.73 -8.85
C ASP A 117 7.39 -41.66 -7.85
N LEU A 118 8.70 -41.48 -7.72
CA LEU A 118 9.35 -40.48 -6.88
C LEU A 118 8.79 -39.05 -7.09
N PHE A 119 8.38 -38.69 -8.31
CA PHE A 119 7.75 -37.39 -8.57
C PHE A 119 6.38 -37.25 -7.89
N ASP A 120 5.48 -38.23 -8.05
CA ASP A 120 4.18 -38.21 -7.38
C ASP A 120 4.32 -38.44 -5.85
N ALA A 121 5.38 -39.12 -5.38
CA ALA A 121 5.71 -39.22 -3.97
C ALA A 121 6.09 -37.86 -3.35
N VAL A 122 7.04 -37.13 -3.94
CA VAL A 122 7.47 -35.78 -3.46
C VAL A 122 6.32 -34.77 -3.56
N LYS A 123 5.49 -34.85 -4.61
CA LYS A 123 4.29 -34.02 -4.82
C LYS A 123 3.15 -34.37 -3.87
N GLY A 124 2.99 -35.64 -3.53
CA GLY A 124 2.02 -36.15 -2.57
C GLY A 124 2.44 -36.02 -1.10
N ALA A 125 3.73 -35.81 -0.83
CA ALA A 125 4.40 -35.98 0.46
C ALA A 125 3.60 -35.44 1.67
N LYS A 126 3.17 -36.34 2.55
CA LYS A 126 2.61 -36.04 3.89
C LYS A 126 3.48 -36.59 5.03
N SER A 127 4.38 -37.51 4.68
CA SER A 127 5.45 -38.07 5.51
C SER A 127 6.64 -37.10 5.58
N ASP A 128 7.64 -37.48 6.39
CA ASP A 128 8.95 -36.83 6.40
C ASP A 128 9.67 -37.01 5.05
N MET A 129 10.43 -36.01 4.64
CA MET A 129 11.23 -36.02 3.41
C MET A 129 12.45 -36.93 3.56
N GLN A 130 13.01 -37.06 4.78
CA GLN A 130 14.14 -37.95 5.03
C GLN A 130 13.78 -39.40 4.71
N SER A 131 12.62 -39.91 5.15
CA SER A 131 12.20 -41.29 4.85
C SER A 131 12.10 -41.58 3.35
N LEU A 132 11.65 -40.62 2.53
CA LEU A 132 11.58 -40.79 1.06
C LEU A 132 12.97 -40.84 0.41
N VAL A 133 13.93 -40.07 0.94
CA VAL A 133 15.33 -40.12 0.49
C VAL A 133 16.02 -41.41 0.95
N ASP A 134 15.74 -41.88 2.17
CA ASP A 134 16.30 -43.12 2.72
C ASP A 134 15.76 -44.35 1.96
N GLU A 135 14.47 -44.38 1.61
CA GLU A 135 13.85 -45.41 0.75
C GLU A 135 14.47 -45.42 -0.66
N TRP A 136 14.67 -44.25 -1.28
CA TRP A 136 15.36 -44.14 -2.57
C TRP A 136 16.84 -44.56 -2.50
N LEU A 137 17.55 -44.19 -1.43
CA LEU A 137 18.95 -44.58 -1.22
C LEU A 137 19.10 -46.10 -1.08
N GLU A 138 18.15 -46.78 -0.45
CA GLU A 138 18.17 -48.23 -0.33
C GLU A 138 17.87 -48.92 -1.68
N SER A 139 16.96 -48.36 -2.49
CA SER A 139 16.75 -48.77 -3.89
C SER A 139 18.03 -48.60 -4.74
N TYR A 140 18.70 -47.46 -4.60
CA TYR A 140 19.97 -47.15 -5.29
C TYR A 140 21.13 -48.08 -4.89
N LYS A 141 21.26 -48.44 -3.60
CA LYS A 141 22.26 -49.44 -3.15
C LYS A 141 22.00 -50.83 -3.74
N GLN A 142 20.73 -51.21 -3.93
CA GLN A 142 20.36 -52.49 -4.53
C GLN A 142 20.58 -52.50 -6.05
N ASN A 143 20.35 -51.38 -6.74
CA ASN A 143 20.64 -51.25 -8.17
C ASN A 143 20.95 -49.79 -8.54
N GLN A 144 22.24 -49.48 -8.67
CA GLN A 144 22.78 -48.16 -8.99
C GLN A 144 22.21 -47.57 -10.28
N ASP A 145 22.15 -48.34 -11.37
CA ASP A 145 21.57 -47.90 -12.65
C ASP A 145 20.09 -47.52 -12.48
N SER A 146 19.32 -48.37 -11.78
CA SER A 146 17.87 -48.21 -11.67
C SER A 146 17.48 -47.08 -10.74
N GLY A 147 18.12 -46.97 -9.57
CA GLY A 147 17.88 -45.88 -8.62
C GLY A 147 18.31 -44.53 -9.19
N PHE A 148 19.42 -44.47 -9.92
CA PHE A 148 19.81 -43.23 -10.59
C PHE A 148 18.86 -42.88 -11.76
N LEU A 149 18.41 -43.86 -12.54
CA LEU A 149 17.42 -43.63 -13.60
C LEU A 149 16.08 -43.10 -13.07
N GLU A 150 15.66 -43.54 -11.87
CA GLU A 150 14.52 -42.98 -11.15
C GLU A 150 14.75 -41.50 -10.79
N LEU A 151 15.93 -41.16 -10.26
CA LEU A 151 16.30 -39.78 -9.94
C LEU A 151 16.36 -38.87 -11.18
N ILE A 152 16.89 -39.36 -12.31
CA ILE A 152 16.83 -38.66 -13.60
C ILE A 152 15.38 -38.35 -13.96
N ASN A 153 14.51 -39.37 -13.94
CA ASN A 153 13.11 -39.22 -14.34
C ASN A 153 12.32 -38.31 -13.38
N PHE A 154 12.65 -38.28 -12.08
CA PHE A 154 12.11 -37.30 -11.13
C PHE A 154 12.38 -35.86 -11.58
N PHE A 155 13.62 -35.53 -11.98
CA PHE A 155 13.93 -34.18 -12.47
C PHE A 155 13.23 -33.87 -13.80
N ILE A 156 13.19 -34.82 -14.74
CA ILE A 156 12.51 -34.65 -16.04
C ILE A 156 10.99 -34.43 -15.87
N ARG A 157 10.33 -35.20 -14.99
CA ARG A 157 8.90 -35.01 -14.65
C ARG A 157 8.65 -33.70 -13.89
N SER A 158 9.60 -33.27 -13.06
CA SER A 158 9.55 -31.95 -12.40
C SER A 158 9.61 -30.78 -13.40
N CYS A 159 10.18 -30.99 -14.59
CA CYS A 159 10.13 -30.04 -15.70
C CYS A 159 8.79 -30.06 -16.47
N GLY A 160 7.82 -30.91 -16.10
CA GLY A 160 6.56 -31.10 -16.84
C GLY A 160 6.65 -32.08 -18.01
N CYS A 161 7.86 -32.52 -18.39
CA CYS A 161 8.05 -33.42 -19.51
C CYS A 161 7.42 -34.80 -19.22
N LYS A 162 6.59 -35.26 -20.15
CA LYS A 162 5.93 -36.59 -20.12
C LYS A 162 6.84 -37.69 -20.67
N GLY A 163 7.88 -37.31 -21.43
CA GLY A 163 8.93 -38.22 -21.86
C GLY A 163 9.65 -38.84 -20.67
N THR A 164 9.99 -40.13 -20.78
CA THR A 164 10.67 -40.90 -19.72
C THR A 164 11.99 -41.43 -20.28
N VAL A 165 13.10 -41.15 -19.59
CA VAL A 165 14.41 -41.68 -19.95
C VAL A 165 14.42 -43.18 -19.67
N THR A 166 14.77 -43.98 -20.67
CA THR A 166 14.84 -45.44 -20.55
C THR A 166 16.24 -45.90 -20.16
N LEU A 167 16.36 -47.12 -19.64
CA LEU A 167 17.65 -47.74 -19.33
C LEU A 167 18.55 -47.90 -20.56
N GLU A 168 17.94 -48.05 -21.76
CA GLU A 168 18.69 -48.09 -23.02
C GLU A 168 19.23 -46.72 -23.41
N MET A 169 18.45 -45.64 -23.27
CA MET A 169 18.93 -44.28 -23.49
C MET A 169 20.07 -43.95 -22.52
N PHE A 170 19.88 -44.19 -21.22
CA PHE A 170 20.88 -43.92 -20.18
C PHE A 170 22.22 -44.64 -20.40
N LYS A 171 22.20 -45.84 -21.01
CA LYS A 171 23.42 -46.64 -21.26
C LYS A 171 24.04 -46.46 -22.66
N LYS A 172 23.38 -45.76 -23.59
CA LYS A 172 23.83 -45.63 -24.99
C LYS A 172 23.89 -44.21 -25.54
N MET A 173 23.29 -43.23 -24.86
CA MET A 173 23.21 -41.84 -25.31
C MET A 173 23.90 -40.91 -24.32
N SER A 174 24.50 -39.85 -24.84
CA SER A 174 25.00 -38.73 -24.04
C SER A 174 23.85 -37.86 -23.49
N ASN A 175 24.12 -37.08 -22.43
CA ASN A 175 23.11 -36.19 -21.84
C ASN A 175 22.50 -35.20 -22.85
N SER A 176 23.27 -34.70 -23.83
CA SER A 176 22.76 -33.81 -24.89
C SER A 176 21.80 -34.52 -25.86
N GLU A 177 22.07 -35.78 -26.21
CA GLU A 177 21.17 -36.59 -27.03
C GLU A 177 19.88 -36.96 -26.29
N ILE A 178 19.99 -37.30 -25.00
CA ILE A 178 18.84 -37.55 -24.12
C ILE A 178 17.98 -36.28 -24.03
N ILE A 179 18.57 -35.12 -23.79
CA ILE A 179 17.84 -33.84 -23.68
C ILE A 179 17.20 -33.44 -25.02
N ARG A 180 17.85 -33.70 -26.17
CA ARG A 180 17.23 -33.48 -27.49
C ARG A 180 16.00 -34.38 -27.67
N HIS A 181 16.11 -35.67 -27.38
CA HIS A 181 14.98 -36.61 -27.48
C HIS A 181 13.83 -36.26 -26.52
N LEU A 182 14.15 -35.82 -25.30
CA LEU A 182 13.14 -35.32 -24.34
C LEU A 182 12.51 -33.99 -24.77
N THR A 183 13.23 -33.16 -25.54
CA THR A 183 12.68 -31.92 -26.13
C THR A 183 11.68 -32.26 -27.23
N GLU A 184 12.01 -33.22 -28.09
CA GLU A 184 11.11 -33.76 -29.12
C GLU A 184 9.85 -34.41 -28.50
N GLN A 185 9.99 -35.06 -27.34
CA GLN A 185 8.87 -35.65 -26.59
C GLN A 185 8.12 -34.68 -25.65
N PHE A 186 8.54 -33.41 -25.51
CA PHE A 186 7.93 -32.49 -24.54
C PHE A 186 6.49 -32.15 -24.92
N ASN A 187 6.27 -31.84 -26.20
CA ASN A 187 5.00 -31.61 -26.91
C ASN A 187 3.78 -31.31 -26.02
N GLU A 188 3.75 -30.11 -25.44
CA GLU A 188 2.71 -29.66 -24.51
C GLU A 188 2.16 -28.30 -24.96
N ASP A 189 0.84 -28.24 -25.19
CA ASP A 189 0.14 -27.06 -25.72
C ASP A 189 0.02 -25.89 -24.73
N SER A 190 0.49 -26.07 -23.48
CA SER A 190 0.41 -25.10 -22.39
C SER A 190 1.80 -24.70 -21.89
N GLY A 191 2.06 -23.40 -21.73
CA GLY A 191 3.32 -22.87 -21.20
C GLY A 191 3.53 -23.04 -19.68
N ASP A 192 2.63 -23.74 -18.98
CA ASP A 192 2.68 -24.00 -17.54
C ASP A 192 3.33 -25.36 -17.24
N TYR A 193 4.30 -25.37 -16.32
CA TYR A 193 5.00 -26.57 -15.86
C TYR A 193 5.05 -26.59 -14.32
N PRO A 194 5.40 -27.71 -13.64
CA PRO A 194 5.16 -27.91 -12.21
C PRO A 194 5.67 -26.84 -11.22
N LEU A 195 6.65 -26.02 -11.61
CA LEU A 195 7.19 -24.92 -10.79
C LEU A 195 6.57 -23.54 -11.06
N THR A 196 5.85 -23.36 -12.18
CA THR A 196 5.09 -22.13 -12.49
C THR A 196 3.58 -22.30 -12.36
N ALA A 197 3.09 -23.55 -12.44
CA ALA A 197 1.68 -23.87 -12.46
C ALA A 197 0.90 -23.28 -11.26
N PRO A 198 -0.25 -22.63 -11.49
CA PRO A 198 -0.98 -21.94 -10.44
C PRO A 198 -1.72 -22.92 -9.50
N GLY A 199 -1.48 -22.81 -8.20
CA GLY A 199 -2.31 -23.44 -7.16
C GLY A 199 -1.57 -23.75 -5.85
N PRO A 200 -2.30 -23.99 -4.73
CA PRO A 200 -1.67 -24.34 -3.45
C PRO A 200 -0.87 -25.65 -3.49
N SER A 201 -1.31 -26.62 -4.29
CA SER A 201 -0.62 -27.91 -4.50
C SER A 201 0.74 -27.71 -5.16
N TRP A 202 0.82 -26.89 -6.21
CA TRP A 202 2.06 -26.62 -6.94
C TRP A 202 3.02 -25.73 -6.12
N LYS A 203 2.51 -24.73 -5.40
CA LYS A 203 3.31 -23.97 -4.42
C LYS A 203 3.90 -24.87 -3.32
N LYS A 204 3.14 -25.88 -2.85
CA LYS A 204 3.69 -26.88 -1.92
C LYS A 204 4.76 -27.74 -2.61
N PHE A 205 4.50 -28.23 -3.84
CA PHE A 205 5.47 -29.02 -4.60
C PHE A 205 6.79 -28.26 -4.81
N GLN A 206 6.77 -26.97 -5.14
CA GLN A 206 7.99 -26.14 -5.24
C GLN A 206 8.83 -26.18 -3.94
N GLY A 207 8.17 -26.13 -2.77
CA GLY A 207 8.84 -26.30 -1.48
C GLY A 207 9.39 -27.72 -1.28
N SER A 208 8.55 -28.74 -1.50
CA SER A 208 8.93 -30.16 -1.38
C SER A 208 10.06 -30.56 -2.34
N PHE A 209 10.12 -30.00 -3.54
CA PHE A 209 11.18 -30.20 -4.53
C PHE A 209 12.53 -29.65 -4.02
N CYS A 210 12.55 -28.40 -3.53
CA CYS A 210 13.73 -27.80 -2.91
C CYS A 210 14.21 -28.61 -1.69
N GLU A 211 13.26 -29.09 -0.89
CA GLU A 211 13.53 -29.86 0.32
C GLU A 211 14.04 -31.28 0.03
N PHE A 212 13.55 -31.92 -1.03
CA PHE A 212 14.07 -33.21 -1.52
C PHE A 212 15.53 -33.08 -1.95
N VAL A 213 15.86 -32.11 -2.81
CA VAL A 213 17.24 -31.86 -3.26
C VAL A 213 18.17 -31.56 -2.07
N ARG A 214 17.72 -30.78 -1.09
CA ARG A 214 18.46 -30.53 0.15
C ARG A 214 18.72 -31.82 0.94
N THR A 215 17.70 -32.65 1.09
CA THR A 215 17.76 -33.84 1.96
C THR A 215 18.61 -34.94 1.32
N LEU A 216 18.53 -35.11 0.00
CA LEU A 216 19.38 -36.00 -0.79
C LEU A 216 20.88 -35.79 -0.50
N VAL A 217 21.36 -34.54 -0.59
CA VAL A 217 22.77 -34.21 -0.34
C VAL A 217 23.18 -34.54 1.09
N TYR A 218 22.34 -34.25 2.08
CA TYR A 218 22.66 -34.52 3.49
C TYR A 218 22.67 -36.01 3.85
N GLN A 219 21.87 -36.86 3.22
CA GLN A 219 21.98 -38.31 3.46
C GLN A 219 23.20 -38.92 2.75
N CYS A 220 23.66 -38.33 1.63
CA CYS A 220 24.88 -38.75 0.95
C CYS A 220 26.19 -38.30 1.64
N GLN A 221 26.14 -37.30 2.55
CA GLN A 221 27.32 -36.54 3.01
C GLN A 221 28.46 -37.33 3.71
N TYR A 222 28.21 -38.60 4.03
CA TYR A 222 29.14 -39.48 4.75
C TYR A 222 29.67 -40.65 3.91
N SER A 223 29.34 -40.73 2.61
CA SER A 223 29.86 -41.75 1.67
C SER A 223 29.60 -41.36 0.21
N LEU A 224 28.36 -41.54 -0.27
CA LEU A 224 27.93 -41.36 -1.68
C LEU A 224 28.21 -39.98 -2.29
N LEU A 225 28.59 -38.99 -1.47
CA LEU A 225 29.00 -37.67 -1.92
C LEU A 225 30.43 -37.66 -2.52
N TYR A 226 31.26 -38.64 -2.20
CA TYR A 226 32.69 -38.74 -2.57
C TYR A 226 32.97 -39.88 -3.57
N ASP A 227 32.06 -40.85 -3.71
CA ASP A 227 32.22 -42.06 -4.55
C ASP A 227 32.27 -41.79 -6.09
N GLY A 228 32.32 -40.53 -6.53
CA GLY A 228 32.22 -40.11 -7.96
C GLY A 228 30.85 -40.34 -8.61
N PHE A 229 30.00 -41.18 -8.01
CA PHE A 229 28.65 -41.47 -8.46
C PHE A 229 27.72 -41.63 -7.23
N PRO A 230 26.60 -40.88 -7.14
CA PRO A 230 25.80 -40.37 -8.27
C PRO A 230 26.02 -38.90 -8.65
N MET A 231 26.78 -38.12 -7.87
CA MET A 231 26.69 -36.66 -7.92
C MET A 231 27.24 -36.02 -9.20
N ASP A 232 28.37 -36.49 -9.75
CA ASP A 232 28.93 -35.93 -10.99
C ASP A 232 27.98 -36.10 -12.19
N ASN A 233 27.32 -37.25 -12.29
CA ASN A 233 26.32 -37.50 -13.33
C ASN A 233 25.07 -36.66 -13.12
N LEU A 234 24.67 -36.37 -11.87
CA LEU A 234 23.58 -35.44 -11.57
C LEU A 234 23.94 -34.01 -11.95
N ILE A 235 25.15 -33.54 -11.60
CA ILE A 235 25.66 -32.20 -11.95
C ILE A 235 25.74 -32.06 -13.47
N SER A 236 26.24 -33.08 -14.18
CA SER A 236 26.30 -33.14 -15.65
C SER A 236 24.90 -33.02 -16.29
N LEU A 237 23.92 -33.79 -15.80
CA LEU A 237 22.54 -33.72 -16.29
C LEU A 237 21.89 -32.35 -16.03
N LEU A 238 22.00 -31.83 -14.80
CA LEU A 238 21.44 -30.53 -14.44
C LEU A 238 22.08 -29.40 -15.24
N THR A 239 23.39 -29.47 -15.48
CA THR A 239 24.11 -28.50 -16.32
C THR A 239 23.59 -28.53 -17.75
N GLY A 240 23.50 -29.72 -18.38
CA GLY A 240 22.95 -29.86 -19.73
C GLY A 240 21.50 -29.38 -19.84
N LEU A 241 20.64 -29.70 -18.87
CA LEU A 241 19.26 -29.20 -18.83
C LEU A 241 19.20 -27.67 -18.65
N SER A 242 20.17 -27.09 -17.94
CA SER A 242 20.26 -25.63 -17.72
C SER A 242 20.73 -24.85 -18.95
N ASP A 243 21.27 -25.50 -19.98
CA ASP A 243 21.57 -24.85 -21.25
C ASP A 243 20.50 -25.09 -22.33
N SER A 244 19.47 -25.89 -22.01
CA SER A 244 18.35 -26.12 -22.92
C SER A 244 17.57 -24.82 -23.22
N GLN A 245 17.20 -24.64 -24.49
CA GLN A 245 16.33 -23.55 -24.92
C GLN A 245 14.91 -23.66 -24.32
N VAL A 246 14.47 -24.88 -23.96
CA VAL A 246 13.17 -25.13 -23.32
C VAL A 246 13.14 -24.49 -21.93
N ARG A 247 12.26 -23.50 -21.74
CA ARG A 247 12.05 -22.78 -20.47
C ARG A 247 11.89 -23.73 -19.27
N ALA A 248 11.07 -24.77 -19.44
CA ALA A 248 10.70 -25.67 -18.35
C ALA A 248 11.87 -26.54 -17.87
N PHE A 249 12.70 -27.06 -18.79
CA PHE A 249 13.96 -27.71 -18.43
C PHE A 249 14.88 -26.71 -17.71
N ARG A 250 15.17 -25.57 -18.35
CA ARG A 250 16.17 -24.61 -17.88
C ARG A 250 15.87 -24.00 -16.52
N HIS A 251 14.63 -23.63 -16.26
CA HIS A 251 14.21 -23.07 -14.96
C HIS A 251 14.31 -24.13 -13.85
N THR A 252 13.82 -25.34 -14.11
CA THR A 252 13.75 -26.43 -13.12
C THR A 252 15.14 -26.96 -12.76
N SER A 253 16.00 -27.16 -13.76
CA SER A 253 17.38 -27.60 -13.53
C SER A 253 18.22 -26.52 -12.86
N THR A 254 18.01 -25.24 -13.18
CA THR A 254 18.68 -24.14 -12.46
C THR A 254 18.24 -24.12 -11.00
N LEU A 255 16.95 -24.26 -10.68
CA LEU A 255 16.49 -24.34 -9.29
C LEU A 255 17.11 -25.53 -8.55
N ALA A 256 17.14 -26.71 -9.18
CA ALA A 256 17.79 -27.89 -8.62
C ALA A 256 19.29 -27.68 -8.39
N ALA A 257 20.01 -27.18 -9.40
CA ALA A 257 21.46 -26.92 -9.34
C ALA A 257 21.84 -25.90 -8.26
N MET A 258 21.06 -24.82 -8.11
CA MET A 258 21.32 -23.83 -7.07
C MET A 258 20.96 -24.35 -5.66
N LYS A 259 19.93 -25.21 -5.51
CA LYS A 259 19.62 -25.87 -4.21
C LYS A 259 20.61 -26.97 -3.84
N LEU A 260 21.14 -27.70 -4.82
CA LEU A 260 22.26 -28.62 -4.70
C LEU A 260 23.50 -27.87 -4.21
N MET A 261 23.88 -26.78 -4.90
CA MET A 261 24.96 -25.87 -4.50
C MET A 261 24.78 -25.34 -3.07
N THR A 262 23.61 -24.80 -2.70
CA THR A 262 23.32 -24.33 -1.33
C THR A 262 23.51 -25.42 -0.27
N SER A 263 23.30 -26.68 -0.62
CA SER A 263 23.46 -27.82 0.28
C SER A 263 24.93 -28.26 0.38
N LEU A 264 25.66 -28.29 -0.74
CA LEU A 264 27.12 -28.52 -0.77
C LEU A 264 27.87 -27.46 0.03
N VAL A 265 27.49 -26.18 -0.06
CA VAL A 265 28.07 -25.07 0.72
C VAL A 265 27.92 -25.31 2.24
N ARG A 266 26.83 -25.95 2.67
CA ARG A 266 26.62 -26.31 4.09
C ARG A 266 27.53 -27.47 4.51
N VAL A 267 27.66 -28.50 3.66
CA VAL A 267 28.58 -29.63 3.92
C VAL A 267 30.04 -29.16 3.95
N ALA A 268 30.47 -28.29 3.03
CA ALA A 268 31.80 -27.68 3.03
C ALA A 268 32.09 -26.86 4.31
N LEU A 269 31.09 -26.12 4.81
CA LEU A 269 31.21 -25.45 6.12
C LEU A 269 31.38 -26.46 7.27
N GLN A 270 30.61 -27.56 7.27
CA GLN A 270 30.71 -28.60 8.28
C GLN A 270 32.08 -29.31 8.21
N LEU A 271 32.56 -29.71 7.03
CA LEU A 271 33.88 -30.29 6.80
C LEU A 271 35.00 -29.36 7.27
N SER A 272 34.95 -28.07 6.92
CA SER A 272 35.90 -27.06 7.41
C SER A 272 35.92 -27.00 8.94
N LEU A 273 34.76 -27.00 9.61
CA LEU A 273 34.68 -27.01 11.08
C LEU A 273 35.22 -28.31 11.69
N HIS A 274 34.96 -29.47 11.07
CA HIS A 274 35.52 -30.76 11.50
C HIS A 274 37.04 -30.82 11.32
N ARG A 275 37.57 -30.33 10.20
CA ARG A 275 39.01 -30.20 9.93
C ARG A 275 39.69 -29.28 10.96
N ASP A 276 39.11 -28.12 11.24
CA ASP A 276 39.67 -27.16 12.19
C ASP A 276 39.59 -27.65 13.66
N ASN A 277 38.57 -28.46 13.99
CA ASN A 277 38.49 -29.19 15.26
C ASN A 277 39.57 -30.29 15.34
N SER A 278 39.77 -31.06 14.26
CA SER A 278 40.81 -32.08 14.16
C SER A 278 42.22 -31.49 14.29
N GLN A 279 42.48 -30.35 13.63
CA GLN A 279 43.73 -29.60 13.75
C GLN A 279 44.00 -29.16 15.20
N ARG A 280 42.99 -28.65 15.91
CA ARG A 280 43.13 -28.30 17.34
C ARG A 280 43.38 -29.52 18.23
N GLN A 281 42.82 -30.69 17.91
CA GLN A 281 43.13 -31.94 18.62
C GLN A 281 44.55 -32.43 18.33
N TYR A 282 45.00 -32.35 17.08
CA TYR A 282 46.37 -32.67 16.66
C TYR A 282 47.40 -31.77 17.37
N GLU A 283 47.15 -30.46 17.43
CA GLU A 283 48.01 -29.52 18.15
C GLU A 283 48.03 -29.77 19.66
N ALA A 284 46.87 -30.07 20.28
CA ALA A 284 46.80 -30.43 21.69
C ALA A 284 47.58 -31.70 22.02
N GLU A 285 47.50 -32.74 21.18
CA GLU A 285 48.28 -33.98 21.34
C GLU A 285 49.78 -33.75 21.11
N ARG A 286 50.14 -32.99 20.06
CA ARG A 286 51.53 -32.61 19.73
C ARG A 286 52.19 -31.83 20.87
N ASN A 287 51.46 -30.92 21.50
CA ASN A 287 51.98 -30.03 22.54
C ASN A 287 52.14 -30.70 23.91
N LYS A 288 51.70 -31.95 24.10
CA LYS A 288 52.03 -32.73 25.29
C LYS A 288 53.54 -32.99 25.39
N GLY A 289 54.02 -33.17 26.62
CA GLY A 289 55.39 -33.58 26.90
C GLY A 289 55.70 -34.99 26.37
N PRO A 290 56.99 -35.33 26.12
CA PRO A 290 57.35 -36.59 25.45
C PRO A 290 56.81 -37.88 26.09
N ALA A 291 56.62 -37.89 27.41
CA ALA A 291 56.08 -39.04 28.15
C ALA A 291 54.54 -39.12 28.20
N GLN A 292 53.82 -38.17 27.60
CA GLN A 292 52.34 -38.11 27.59
C GLN A 292 51.75 -38.02 26.18
N ARG A 293 52.58 -37.91 25.14
CA ARG A 293 52.19 -37.82 23.73
C ARG A 293 52.06 -39.23 23.13
N ALA A 294 50.86 -39.60 22.70
CA ALA A 294 50.66 -40.88 22.01
C ALA A 294 50.97 -40.72 20.49
N PRO A 295 51.97 -41.43 19.93
CA PRO A 295 52.37 -41.26 18.53
C PRO A 295 51.30 -41.76 17.55
N GLU A 296 50.71 -42.92 17.80
CA GLU A 296 49.63 -43.51 16.97
C GLU A 296 48.36 -42.64 16.95
N ARG A 297 48.07 -41.96 18.07
CA ARG A 297 47.01 -40.94 18.15
C ARG A 297 47.35 -39.69 17.34
N LEU A 298 48.62 -39.30 17.31
CA LEU A 298 49.09 -38.17 16.52
C LEU A 298 49.02 -38.47 15.01
N GLU A 299 49.36 -39.71 14.61
CA GLU A 299 49.27 -40.22 13.25
C GLU A 299 47.83 -40.38 12.76
N SER A 300 46.95 -41.01 13.54
CA SER A 300 45.53 -41.14 13.20
C SER A 300 44.77 -39.79 13.17
N LEU A 301 45.24 -38.76 13.89
CA LEU A 301 44.75 -37.38 13.75
C LEU A 301 45.28 -36.69 12.48
N LEU A 302 46.51 -36.99 12.03
CA LEU A 302 47.01 -36.55 10.72
C LEU A 302 46.22 -37.18 9.58
N GLU A 303 45.95 -38.49 9.66
CA GLU A 303 45.20 -39.25 8.67
C GLU A 303 43.79 -38.67 8.47
N LYS A 304 43.02 -38.53 9.56
CA LYS A 304 41.69 -37.91 9.52
C LYS A 304 41.69 -36.46 9.05
N ARG A 305 42.79 -35.72 9.27
CA ARG A 305 42.92 -34.36 8.72
C ARG A 305 43.20 -34.38 7.21
N ARG A 306 43.88 -35.40 6.68
CA ARG A 306 44.05 -35.59 5.25
C ARG A 306 42.73 -35.99 4.59
N GLU A 307 42.02 -36.95 5.17
CA GLU A 307 40.66 -37.35 4.78
C GLU A 307 39.71 -36.15 4.70
N PHE A 308 39.60 -35.33 5.76
CA PHE A 308 38.78 -34.11 5.72
C PHE A 308 39.27 -33.05 4.72
N GLN A 309 40.54 -33.08 4.29
CA GLN A 309 41.08 -32.17 3.28
C GLN A 309 40.79 -32.67 1.85
N GLU A 310 40.87 -33.99 1.62
CA GLU A 310 40.53 -34.65 0.37
C GLU A 310 39.02 -34.48 0.09
N HIS A 311 38.16 -34.84 1.04
CA HIS A 311 36.71 -34.60 0.96
C HIS A 311 36.36 -33.11 0.72
N GLN A 312 37.05 -32.16 1.39
CA GLN A 312 36.82 -30.73 1.17
C GLN A 312 37.11 -30.31 -0.28
N GLN A 313 38.19 -30.83 -0.88
CA GLN A 313 38.57 -30.53 -2.27
C GLN A 313 37.54 -31.07 -3.27
N GLU A 314 36.94 -32.22 -3.00
CA GLU A 314 35.88 -32.80 -3.84
C GLU A 314 34.58 -31.99 -3.78
N ILE A 315 34.15 -31.53 -2.59
CA ILE A 315 33.01 -30.61 -2.48
C ILE A 315 33.32 -29.29 -3.18
N GLU A 316 34.53 -28.75 -3.05
CA GLU A 316 34.95 -27.54 -3.77
C GLU A 316 34.98 -27.75 -5.30
N GLY A 317 35.33 -28.94 -5.78
CA GLY A 317 35.23 -29.36 -7.18
C GLY A 317 33.79 -29.33 -7.69
N MET A 318 32.86 -30.01 -7.01
CA MET A 318 31.42 -30.01 -7.35
C MET A 318 30.81 -28.60 -7.29
N MET A 319 31.17 -27.80 -6.29
CA MET A 319 30.72 -26.41 -6.16
C MET A 319 31.22 -25.54 -7.35
N ASN A 320 32.48 -25.70 -7.75
CA ASN A 320 33.08 -24.99 -8.89
C ASN A 320 32.42 -25.42 -10.23
N ALA A 321 32.12 -26.71 -10.39
CA ALA A 321 31.40 -27.25 -11.56
C ALA A 321 30.00 -26.64 -11.69
N LEU A 322 29.20 -26.63 -10.61
CA LEU A 322 27.88 -25.99 -10.60
C LEU A 322 27.94 -24.46 -10.79
N PHE A 323 28.95 -23.82 -10.22
CA PHE A 323 29.13 -22.37 -10.35
C PHE A 323 29.48 -21.97 -11.79
N ARG A 324 30.46 -22.63 -12.41
CA ARG A 324 30.88 -22.35 -13.79
C ARG A 324 29.84 -22.83 -14.80
N GLY A 325 29.36 -24.06 -14.69
CA GLY A 325 28.44 -24.68 -15.65
C GLY A 325 27.02 -24.08 -15.62
N VAL A 326 26.51 -23.72 -14.44
CA VAL A 326 25.13 -23.21 -14.29
C VAL A 326 25.10 -21.74 -13.89
N PHE A 327 25.63 -21.37 -12.72
CA PHE A 327 25.42 -20.01 -12.18
C PHE A 327 25.91 -18.92 -13.15
N VAL A 328 27.15 -19.02 -13.65
CA VAL A 328 27.79 -18.02 -14.52
C VAL A 328 27.05 -17.80 -15.85
N HIS A 329 26.19 -18.74 -16.27
CA HIS A 329 25.33 -18.58 -17.45
C HIS A 329 23.91 -18.15 -17.07
N ARG A 330 23.36 -18.66 -15.96
CA ARG A 330 21.94 -18.47 -15.59
C ARG A 330 21.64 -17.22 -14.76
N TYR A 331 22.62 -16.62 -14.06
CA TYR A 331 22.42 -15.31 -13.41
C TYR A 331 22.04 -14.19 -14.41
N ARG A 332 22.32 -14.41 -15.70
CA ARG A 332 22.06 -13.53 -16.85
C ARG A 332 21.15 -14.18 -17.91
N ASP A 333 20.26 -15.10 -17.50
CA ASP A 333 19.23 -15.65 -18.37
C ASP A 333 18.31 -14.56 -18.95
N VAL A 334 17.65 -14.80 -20.08
CA VAL A 334 16.60 -13.89 -20.57
C VAL A 334 15.40 -13.85 -19.62
N LEU A 335 15.13 -14.95 -18.90
CA LEU A 335 14.02 -15.07 -17.96
C LEU A 335 14.36 -14.50 -16.58
N PRO A 336 13.60 -13.51 -16.06
CA PRO A 336 13.91 -12.85 -14.80
C PRO A 336 13.74 -13.78 -13.59
N GLU A 337 12.86 -14.78 -13.65
CA GLU A 337 12.66 -15.71 -12.54
C GLU A 337 13.92 -16.57 -12.31
N ILE A 338 14.62 -16.93 -13.39
CA ILE A 338 15.88 -17.68 -13.33
C ILE A 338 17.00 -16.81 -12.74
N ARG A 339 17.14 -15.55 -13.19
CA ARG A 339 18.10 -14.59 -12.63
C ARG A 339 17.86 -14.37 -11.13
N ALA A 340 16.59 -14.21 -10.73
CA ALA A 340 16.17 -14.07 -9.34
C ALA A 340 16.54 -15.27 -8.46
N ILE A 341 16.39 -16.51 -8.96
CA ILE A 341 16.82 -17.74 -8.25
C ILE A 341 18.33 -17.74 -8.02
N CYS A 342 19.14 -17.44 -9.05
CA CYS A 342 20.59 -17.42 -8.92
C CYS A 342 21.07 -16.39 -7.88
N ILE A 343 20.51 -15.17 -7.87
CA ILE A 343 20.89 -14.13 -6.91
C ILE A 343 20.44 -14.45 -5.47
N GLU A 344 19.28 -15.08 -5.29
CA GLU A 344 18.81 -15.49 -3.95
C GLU A 344 19.73 -16.53 -3.30
N GLU A 345 20.08 -17.58 -4.04
CA GLU A 345 20.95 -18.63 -3.52
C GLU A 345 22.39 -18.13 -3.32
N LEU A 346 22.92 -17.28 -4.22
CA LEU A 346 24.22 -16.63 -4.01
C LEU A 346 24.28 -15.83 -2.71
N GLY A 347 23.22 -15.05 -2.41
CA GLY A 347 23.09 -14.36 -1.13
C GLY A 347 23.08 -15.33 0.06
N SER A 348 22.43 -16.49 -0.07
CA SER A 348 22.44 -17.53 0.94
C SER A 348 23.83 -18.17 1.16
N TRP A 349 24.63 -18.35 0.10
CA TRP A 349 26.00 -18.88 0.20
C TRP A 349 26.91 -17.89 0.95
N MET A 350 26.85 -16.61 0.59
CA MET A 350 27.61 -15.54 1.26
C MET A 350 27.26 -15.40 2.74
N GLN A 351 25.98 -15.56 3.11
CA GLN A 351 25.53 -15.52 4.51
C GLN A 351 25.90 -16.80 5.27
N SER A 352 25.87 -17.96 4.62
CA SER A 352 26.13 -19.26 5.26
C SER A 352 27.63 -19.54 5.48
N TYR A 353 28.47 -19.26 4.48
CA TYR A 353 29.91 -19.58 4.51
C TYR A 353 30.74 -18.38 4.03
N SER A 354 30.59 -17.26 4.75
CA SER A 354 31.18 -15.96 4.42
C SER A 354 32.71 -15.96 4.30
N SER A 355 33.41 -16.86 4.99
CA SER A 355 34.87 -17.00 4.88
C SER A 355 35.33 -17.40 3.47
N SER A 356 34.50 -18.12 2.71
CA SER A 356 34.75 -18.53 1.32
C SER A 356 34.01 -17.66 0.30
N PHE A 357 32.71 -17.41 0.51
CA PHE A 357 31.84 -16.77 -0.49
C PHE A 357 31.74 -15.24 -0.38
N LEU A 358 32.05 -14.61 0.76
CA LEU A 358 31.97 -13.16 0.90
C LEU A 358 33.27 -12.49 0.44
N THR A 359 33.44 -12.42 -0.89
CA THR A 359 34.57 -11.81 -1.61
C THR A 359 34.09 -11.10 -2.89
N ASP A 360 34.88 -10.16 -3.41
CA ASP A 360 34.54 -9.38 -4.62
C ASP A 360 34.27 -10.24 -5.87
N SER A 361 34.95 -11.39 -5.94
CA SER A 361 34.78 -12.37 -7.02
C SER A 361 33.33 -12.88 -7.16
N TYR A 362 32.58 -12.90 -6.05
CA TYR A 362 31.16 -13.24 -5.99
C TYR A 362 30.26 -12.00 -5.83
N LEU A 363 30.63 -11.02 -5.01
CA LEU A 363 29.83 -9.81 -4.75
C LEU A 363 29.52 -9.01 -6.03
N LYS A 364 30.45 -9.01 -7.01
CA LYS A 364 30.25 -8.35 -8.30
C LYS A 364 28.95 -8.75 -9.02
N TYR A 365 28.49 -10.00 -8.89
CA TYR A 365 27.26 -10.46 -9.54
C TYR A 365 26.00 -9.83 -8.93
N ILE A 366 25.98 -9.61 -7.61
CA ILE A 366 24.89 -8.88 -6.95
C ILE A 366 24.94 -7.41 -7.38
N GLY A 367 26.13 -6.79 -7.35
CA GLY A 367 26.33 -5.38 -7.71
C GLY A 367 25.94 -5.05 -9.16
N TRP A 368 26.31 -5.90 -10.12
CA TRP A 368 25.86 -5.76 -11.51
C TRP A 368 24.35 -5.91 -11.64
N THR A 369 23.73 -6.85 -10.93
CA THR A 369 22.30 -7.17 -11.10
C THR A 369 21.36 -6.17 -10.39
N LEU A 370 21.89 -5.11 -9.76
CA LEU A 370 21.12 -4.04 -9.11
C LEU A 370 20.36 -2.99 -9.98
N HIS A 371 20.50 -2.67 -11.27
CA HIS A 371 21.12 -3.25 -12.44
C HIS A 371 20.01 -3.78 -13.37
N ASP A 372 19.26 -4.76 -12.90
CA ASP A 372 18.27 -5.45 -13.72
C ASP A 372 17.04 -4.58 -14.06
N LYS A 373 16.48 -4.78 -15.25
CA LYS A 373 15.24 -4.13 -15.69
C LYS A 373 14.00 -4.64 -14.92
N HIS A 374 14.03 -5.85 -14.40
CA HIS A 374 12.91 -6.49 -13.71
C HIS A 374 12.97 -6.30 -12.19
N ARG A 375 11.81 -6.14 -11.56
CA ARG A 375 11.68 -5.83 -10.13
C ARG A 375 12.05 -7.00 -9.23
N GLU A 376 11.70 -8.23 -9.62
CA GLU A 376 11.89 -9.45 -8.82
C GLU A 376 13.39 -9.77 -8.59
N VAL A 377 14.16 -9.98 -9.65
CA VAL A 377 15.28 -9.08 -10.00
C VAL A 377 16.02 -8.36 -8.87
N ARG A 378 15.90 -7.03 -8.95
CA ARG A 378 16.45 -6.04 -8.02
C ARG A 378 16.06 -6.33 -6.56
N LEU A 379 14.84 -6.82 -6.31
CA LEU A 379 14.34 -7.14 -4.97
C LEU A 379 15.10 -8.33 -4.33
N LYS A 380 15.56 -9.31 -5.11
CA LYS A 380 16.44 -10.38 -4.59
C LYS A 380 17.84 -9.84 -4.28
N CYS A 381 18.41 -8.95 -5.09
CA CYS A 381 19.68 -8.29 -4.77
C CYS A 381 19.61 -7.56 -3.43
N LEU A 382 18.60 -6.71 -3.22
CA LEU A 382 18.42 -5.96 -1.99
C LEU A 382 18.25 -6.89 -0.76
N LYS A 383 17.48 -7.98 -0.90
CA LYS A 383 17.27 -8.96 0.18
C LYS A 383 18.55 -9.76 0.51
N ALA A 384 19.33 -10.13 -0.50
CA ALA A 384 20.63 -10.77 -0.32
C ALA A 384 21.60 -9.86 0.45
N LEU A 385 21.72 -8.60 0.04
CA LEU A 385 22.54 -7.59 0.71
C LEU A 385 22.05 -7.33 2.14
N LYS A 386 20.75 -7.13 2.33
CA LYS A 386 20.13 -6.88 3.64
C LYS A 386 20.47 -7.95 4.68
N GLY A 387 20.51 -9.22 4.29
CA GLY A 387 20.95 -10.30 5.18
C GLY A 387 22.45 -10.28 5.51
N LEU A 388 23.30 -9.72 4.63
CA LEU A 388 24.73 -9.53 4.89
C LEU A 388 24.97 -8.33 5.82
N TYR A 389 24.43 -7.14 5.51
CA TYR A 389 24.56 -5.95 6.36
C TYR A 389 23.83 -6.07 7.71
N SER A 390 22.95 -7.07 7.88
CA SER A 390 22.35 -7.38 9.19
C SER A 390 23.38 -7.91 10.20
N ASN A 391 24.52 -8.45 9.75
CA ASN A 391 25.59 -8.92 10.62
C ASN A 391 26.78 -7.94 10.63
N ARG A 392 27.03 -7.32 11.78
CA ARG A 392 28.16 -6.39 11.99
C ARG A 392 29.53 -7.04 11.77
N ASP A 393 29.68 -8.36 11.99
CA ASP A 393 30.95 -9.05 11.78
C ASP A 393 31.34 -9.18 10.29
N LEU A 394 30.40 -8.90 9.37
CA LEU A 394 30.61 -8.98 7.93
C LEU A 394 30.86 -7.62 7.25
N THR A 395 30.58 -6.49 7.91
CA THR A 395 30.58 -5.17 7.24
C THR A 395 31.96 -4.72 6.77
N ALA A 396 33.03 -5.08 7.48
CA ALA A 396 34.40 -4.80 7.04
C ALA A 396 34.75 -5.46 5.69
N ARG A 397 34.12 -6.60 5.34
CA ARG A 397 34.26 -7.24 4.02
C ARG A 397 33.38 -6.62 2.94
N LEU A 398 32.45 -5.74 3.32
CA LEU A 398 31.53 -5.05 2.42
C LEU A 398 31.98 -3.62 2.09
N GLU A 399 32.99 -3.04 2.75
CA GLU A 399 33.40 -1.64 2.56
C GLU A 399 33.68 -1.26 1.09
N LEU A 400 34.45 -2.08 0.38
CA LEU A 400 34.77 -1.85 -1.05
C LEU A 400 33.54 -2.01 -1.96
N PHE A 401 32.66 -2.97 -1.67
CA PHE A 401 31.40 -3.13 -2.39
C PHE A 401 30.45 -1.95 -2.12
N THR A 402 30.36 -1.52 -0.86
CA THR A 402 29.46 -0.45 -0.42
C THR A 402 29.87 0.88 -1.04
N SER A 403 31.15 1.25 -0.92
CA SER A 403 31.67 2.47 -1.55
C SER A 403 31.51 2.50 -3.08
N ARG A 404 31.57 1.35 -3.75
CA ARG A 404 31.33 1.24 -5.20
C ARG A 404 29.85 1.31 -5.62
N PHE A 405 28.92 0.82 -4.79
CA PHE A 405 27.51 0.67 -5.16
C PHE A 405 26.52 1.50 -4.32
N LYS A 406 26.99 2.32 -3.35
CA LYS A 406 26.19 3.22 -2.50
C LYS A 406 25.24 4.07 -3.34
N ASP A 407 25.76 4.81 -4.32
CA ASP A 407 24.96 5.73 -5.13
C ASP A 407 23.82 4.99 -5.87
N ARG A 408 24.09 3.75 -6.33
CA ARG A 408 23.04 2.91 -6.90
C ARG A 408 22.00 2.51 -5.86
N MET A 409 22.40 2.08 -4.66
CA MET A 409 21.48 1.70 -3.58
C MET A 409 20.63 2.89 -3.10
N VAL A 410 21.19 4.11 -3.06
CA VAL A 410 20.46 5.36 -2.79
C VAL A 410 19.48 5.68 -3.93
N SER A 411 19.90 5.62 -5.20
CA SER A 411 19.01 5.84 -6.35
C SER A 411 17.81 4.86 -6.40
N MET A 412 17.95 3.68 -5.80
CA MET A 412 16.87 2.68 -5.72
C MET A 412 15.78 3.03 -4.71
N VAL A 413 15.94 4.08 -3.90
CA VAL A 413 14.84 4.65 -3.11
C VAL A 413 13.78 5.29 -4.01
N MET A 414 14.18 5.78 -5.20
CA MET A 414 13.27 6.28 -6.25
C MET A 414 13.07 5.24 -7.38
N ASP A 415 13.10 3.95 -7.05
CA ASP A 415 12.78 2.88 -8.00
C ASP A 415 11.28 2.91 -8.37
N ARG A 416 10.98 2.71 -9.66
CA ARG A 416 9.62 2.71 -10.23
C ARG A 416 8.65 1.75 -9.52
N GLU A 417 9.17 0.72 -8.85
CA GLU A 417 8.37 -0.32 -8.20
C GLU A 417 8.53 -0.21 -6.68
N TYR A 418 7.50 0.26 -5.97
CA TYR A 418 7.56 0.59 -4.54
C TYR A 418 8.12 -0.54 -3.63
N ASP A 419 7.86 -1.82 -3.94
CA ASP A 419 8.44 -2.96 -3.21
C ASP A 419 9.98 -2.98 -3.21
N VAL A 420 10.60 -2.48 -4.29
CA VAL A 420 12.06 -2.34 -4.43
C VAL A 420 12.54 -1.14 -3.61
N ALA A 421 11.88 0.02 -3.74
CA ALA A 421 12.18 1.23 -3.00
C ALA A 421 12.12 1.04 -1.47
N VAL A 422 11.06 0.39 -0.99
CA VAL A 422 10.86 0.04 0.43
C VAL A 422 12.02 -0.80 0.97
N GLU A 423 12.49 -1.78 0.20
CA GLU A 423 13.59 -2.65 0.63
C GLU A 423 14.97 -1.99 0.46
N ALA A 424 15.11 -1.00 -0.43
CA ALA A 424 16.30 -0.17 -0.57
C ALA A 424 16.46 0.76 0.64
N VAL A 425 15.40 1.46 1.07
CA VAL A 425 15.43 2.25 2.32
C VAL A 425 15.79 1.37 3.52
N ARG A 426 15.19 0.18 3.64
CA ARG A 426 15.52 -0.77 4.72
C ARG A 426 16.96 -1.29 4.67
N LEU A 427 17.57 -1.37 3.49
CA LEU A 427 18.99 -1.69 3.34
C LEU A 427 19.88 -0.52 3.80
N LEU A 428 19.54 0.71 3.40
CA LEU A 428 20.23 1.93 3.82
C LEU A 428 20.13 2.16 5.34
N ILE A 429 19.01 1.80 5.96
CA ILE A 429 18.85 1.76 7.43
C ILE A 429 19.87 0.82 8.09
N LEU A 430 20.17 -0.34 7.51
CA LEU A 430 21.19 -1.25 8.05
C LEU A 430 22.60 -0.71 7.85
N ILE A 431 22.89 -0.10 6.70
CA ILE A 431 24.18 0.55 6.42
C ILE A 431 24.40 1.69 7.44
N LEU A 432 23.41 2.58 7.62
CA LEU A 432 23.42 3.65 8.63
C LEU A 432 23.69 3.12 10.04
N LYS A 433 23.06 2.00 10.44
CA LYS A 433 23.21 1.39 11.77
C LYS A 433 24.53 0.66 11.98
N ASN A 434 25.18 0.16 10.94
CA ASN A 434 26.29 -0.80 11.05
C ASN A 434 27.60 -0.38 10.34
N MET A 435 27.60 0.76 9.64
CA MET A 435 28.76 1.32 8.93
C MET A 435 28.77 2.86 9.07
N GLU A 436 29.39 3.33 10.15
CA GLU A 436 29.51 4.75 10.47
C GLU A 436 30.22 5.53 9.35
N GLY A 437 29.70 6.70 8.99
CA GLY A 437 30.31 7.60 7.99
C GLY A 437 30.17 7.19 6.51
N VAL A 438 29.53 6.07 6.19
CA VAL A 438 29.41 5.58 4.79
C VAL A 438 28.30 6.29 4.00
N LEU A 439 27.23 6.71 4.65
CA LEU A 439 26.21 7.58 4.05
C LEU A 439 26.55 9.03 4.40
N THR A 440 26.74 9.86 3.37
CA THR A 440 26.94 11.30 3.52
C THR A 440 25.63 12.00 3.86
N ASP A 441 25.68 13.26 4.28
CA ASP A 441 24.46 14.02 4.57
C ASP A 441 23.62 14.24 3.30
N ALA A 442 24.25 14.49 2.15
CA ALA A 442 23.56 14.55 0.84
C ALA A 442 22.89 13.22 0.45
N ASP A 443 23.47 12.06 0.78
CA ASP A 443 22.81 10.76 0.61
C ASP A 443 21.53 10.68 1.47
N CYS A 444 21.59 11.20 2.70
CA CYS A 444 20.46 11.20 3.63
C CYS A 444 19.37 12.18 3.19
N GLU A 445 19.75 13.38 2.78
CA GLU A 445 18.86 14.44 2.29
C GLU A 445 18.04 13.98 1.08
N SER A 446 18.64 13.23 0.15
CA SER A 446 17.93 12.64 -0.99
C SER A 446 16.79 11.67 -0.61
N ILE A 447 16.78 11.18 0.65
CA ILE A 447 15.77 10.25 1.19
C ILE A 447 14.69 11.02 1.99
N TYR A 448 14.95 12.25 2.44
CA TYR A 448 14.01 13.00 3.26
C TYR A 448 12.66 13.34 2.57
N PRO A 449 12.59 13.73 1.27
CA PRO A 449 11.31 13.91 0.55
C PRO A 449 10.39 12.69 0.59
N VAL A 450 10.96 11.50 0.72
CA VAL A 450 10.26 10.22 0.66
C VAL A 450 9.33 10.01 1.87
N VAL A 451 9.52 10.75 2.98
CA VAL A 451 8.56 10.74 4.11
C VAL A 451 7.20 11.35 3.74
N TYR A 452 7.10 12.08 2.63
CA TYR A 452 5.85 12.65 2.13
C TYR A 452 5.20 11.79 1.01
N ALA A 453 5.83 10.69 0.59
CA ALA A 453 5.32 9.84 -0.48
C ALA A 453 3.88 9.33 -0.23
N SER A 454 3.09 9.20 -1.30
CA SER A 454 1.73 8.64 -1.28
C SER A 454 1.72 7.16 -0.85
N ASN A 455 2.72 6.38 -1.28
CA ASN A 455 2.86 4.99 -0.85
C ASN A 455 3.30 4.92 0.62
N ARG A 456 2.36 4.65 1.53
CA ARG A 456 2.66 4.56 2.98
C ARG A 456 3.78 3.58 3.32
N ALA A 457 3.88 2.44 2.63
CA ALA A 457 4.91 1.45 2.96
C ALA A 457 6.33 1.99 2.71
N LEU A 458 6.50 2.83 1.69
CA LEU A 458 7.73 3.57 1.41
C LEU A 458 7.92 4.74 2.39
N ALA A 459 6.87 5.53 2.62
CA ALA A 459 6.92 6.68 3.52
C ALA A 459 7.24 6.32 4.98
N SER A 460 6.64 5.25 5.52
CA SER A 460 6.98 4.72 6.86
C SER A 460 8.38 4.08 6.93
N ALA A 461 8.92 3.57 5.80
CA ALA A 461 10.31 3.12 5.75
C ALA A 461 11.27 4.32 5.79
N ALA A 462 10.98 5.39 5.05
CA ALA A 462 11.73 6.64 5.11
C ALA A 462 11.61 7.31 6.50
N GLY A 463 10.45 7.22 7.15
CA GLY A 463 10.25 7.63 8.54
C GLY A 463 11.09 6.82 9.54
N GLU A 464 11.27 5.51 9.34
CA GLU A 464 12.24 4.75 10.14
C GLU A 464 13.68 5.23 9.88
N PHE A 465 14.07 5.47 8.62
CA PHE A 465 15.40 6.00 8.29
C PHE A 465 15.67 7.37 8.96
N LEU A 466 14.74 8.31 8.83
CA LEU A 466 14.79 9.62 9.48
C LEU A 466 14.94 9.49 11.00
N TYR A 467 14.20 8.57 11.62
CA TYR A 467 14.28 8.29 13.04
C TYR A 467 15.66 7.78 13.49
N TRP A 468 16.32 6.94 12.70
CA TRP A 468 17.67 6.46 13.01
C TRP A 468 18.77 7.49 12.68
N LYS A 469 18.56 8.38 11.71
CA LYS A 469 19.52 9.43 11.31
C LYS A 469 19.50 10.63 12.26
N LEU A 470 18.32 11.15 12.59
CA LEU A 470 18.18 12.39 13.38
C LEU A 470 17.80 12.13 14.84
N PHE A 471 16.72 11.39 15.10
CA PHE A 471 16.16 11.31 16.46
C PHE A 471 16.92 10.34 17.38
N TYR A 472 17.43 9.22 16.86
CA TYR A 472 18.08 8.17 17.68
C TYR A 472 19.41 8.58 18.35
N PRO A 473 20.37 9.25 17.67
CA PRO A 473 21.69 9.54 18.26
C PRO A 473 21.64 10.34 19.57
N GLU A 474 20.65 11.24 19.72
CA GLU A 474 20.47 12.04 20.94
C GLU A 474 19.87 11.22 22.11
N TYR A 475 19.18 10.11 21.83
CA TYR A 475 18.79 9.15 22.87
C TYR A 475 19.97 8.31 23.38
N GLU A 476 21.06 8.17 22.62
CA GLU A 476 22.18 7.25 22.95
C GLU A 476 23.40 7.97 23.58
N THR A 477 23.71 9.20 23.13
CA THR A 477 24.90 10.00 23.50
C THR A 477 25.05 10.43 24.98
N ARG A 478 24.26 9.89 25.92
CA ARG A 478 24.41 10.11 27.37
C ARG A 478 24.32 8.80 28.14
N THR A 479 24.99 8.65 29.28
CA THR A 479 25.22 7.36 29.96
C THR A 479 24.20 6.98 31.06
N VAL A 480 22.92 6.71 30.69
CA VAL A 480 21.85 6.35 31.67
C VAL A 480 20.92 5.24 31.12
N SER A 481 20.38 4.41 32.03
CA SER A 481 19.55 3.21 31.77
C SER A 481 18.36 3.42 30.80
N GLY A 482 18.28 2.58 29.78
CA GLY A 482 17.37 2.74 28.63
C GLY A 482 15.87 2.47 28.84
N ARG A 483 15.40 2.20 30.06
CA ARG A 483 13.95 2.03 30.33
C ARG A 483 13.28 3.28 30.91
N GLU A 484 13.99 4.07 31.71
CA GLU A 484 13.47 5.32 32.29
C GLU A 484 13.67 6.51 31.32
N ARG A 485 14.72 6.47 30.49
CA ARG A 485 15.03 7.54 29.52
C ARG A 485 13.91 7.84 28.53
N ARG A 486 13.17 6.82 28.06
CA ARG A 486 12.08 6.95 27.06
C ARG A 486 10.88 7.79 27.53
N ARG A 487 10.87 8.25 28.79
CA ARG A 487 9.86 9.17 29.37
C ARG A 487 10.49 10.33 30.12
N SER A 488 11.75 10.68 29.81
CA SER A 488 12.39 11.85 30.43
C SER A 488 11.92 13.13 29.70
N PRO A 489 11.32 14.13 30.40
CA PRO A 489 10.73 15.30 29.74
C PRO A 489 11.71 16.14 28.91
N HIS A 490 13.01 16.03 29.19
CA HIS A 490 14.07 16.63 28.37
C HIS A 490 14.19 15.96 27.00
N ALA A 491 14.31 14.62 26.95
CA ALA A 491 14.42 13.90 25.69
C ALA A 491 13.16 14.03 24.82
N GLN A 492 11.99 14.20 25.44
CA GLN A 492 10.74 14.42 24.71
C GLN A 492 10.64 15.83 24.11
N ARG A 493 11.06 16.89 24.83
CA ARG A 493 11.21 18.23 24.23
C ARG A 493 12.22 18.22 23.09
N THR A 494 13.37 17.58 23.30
CA THR A 494 14.42 17.42 22.28
C THR A 494 13.90 16.77 21.00
N PHE A 495 13.13 15.68 21.09
CA PHE A 495 12.48 15.05 19.93
C PHE A 495 11.60 16.05 19.15
N PHE A 496 10.77 16.85 19.83
CA PHE A 496 9.92 17.84 19.17
C PHE A 496 10.71 19.03 18.59
N HIS A 497 11.78 19.50 19.23
CA HIS A 497 12.63 20.53 18.63
C HIS A 497 13.34 20.04 17.36
N LEU A 498 13.85 18.80 17.33
CA LEU A 498 14.39 18.20 16.11
C LEU A 498 13.31 18.00 15.03
N LEU A 499 12.08 17.63 15.42
CA LEU A 499 10.98 17.44 14.46
C LEU A 499 10.51 18.76 13.84
N LEU A 500 10.49 19.84 14.64
CA LEU A 500 10.21 21.20 14.16
C LEU A 500 11.33 21.72 13.25
N SER A 501 12.60 21.53 13.64
CA SER A 501 13.78 21.84 12.82
C SER A 501 13.69 21.12 11.47
N PHE A 502 13.53 19.79 11.46
CA PHE A 502 13.37 19.03 10.23
C PHE A 502 12.21 19.51 9.34
N PHE A 503 11.03 19.74 9.91
CA PHE A 503 9.87 20.17 9.12
C PHE A 503 10.11 21.54 8.49
N VAL A 504 10.47 22.54 9.30
CA VAL A 504 10.63 23.94 8.88
C VAL A 504 11.85 24.13 7.97
N GLU A 505 12.98 23.47 8.22
CA GLU A 505 14.18 23.58 7.39
C GLU A 505 14.08 22.80 6.08
N SER A 506 13.11 21.90 5.93
CA SER A 506 12.94 21.12 4.71
C SER A 506 12.10 21.80 3.63
N GLU A 507 11.12 22.62 4.02
CA GLU A 507 10.14 23.28 3.13
C GLU A 507 9.42 22.31 2.14
N LEU A 508 9.38 21.01 2.47
CA LEU A 508 8.89 19.95 1.57
C LEU A 508 7.36 19.78 1.53
N HIS A 509 6.62 20.32 2.50
CA HIS A 509 5.15 20.21 2.57
C HIS A 509 4.55 21.20 3.58
N ASP A 510 3.41 21.81 3.26
CA ASP A 510 2.75 22.83 4.10
C ASP A 510 2.10 22.29 5.39
N HIS A 511 1.99 20.96 5.58
CA HIS A 511 1.33 20.38 6.76
C HIS A 511 1.98 19.08 7.27
N ALA A 512 1.97 18.88 8.59
CA ALA A 512 2.67 17.76 9.22
C ALA A 512 1.97 16.39 9.13
N ALA A 513 0.72 16.30 8.66
CA ALA A 513 -0.09 15.06 8.65
C ALA A 513 0.64 13.82 8.06
N TYR A 514 1.31 13.97 6.92
CA TYR A 514 2.07 12.88 6.30
C TYR A 514 3.38 12.55 7.02
N LEU A 515 4.05 13.55 7.62
CA LEU A 515 5.26 13.32 8.43
C LEU A 515 4.92 12.58 9.72
N VAL A 516 3.82 12.95 10.39
CA VAL A 516 3.29 12.26 11.58
C VAL A 516 2.97 10.80 11.27
N ASP A 517 2.30 10.51 10.15
CA ASP A 517 1.99 9.14 9.73
C ASP A 517 3.25 8.31 9.36
N SER A 518 4.22 8.93 8.69
CA SER A 518 5.50 8.28 8.35
C SER A 518 6.30 7.91 9.60
N LEU A 519 6.24 8.75 10.63
CA LEU A 519 6.88 8.52 11.93
C LEU A 519 6.00 7.69 12.90
N TRP A 520 4.75 7.37 12.56
CA TRP A 520 3.80 6.74 13.46
C TRP A 520 4.26 5.36 13.96
N ASP A 521 4.81 4.56 13.06
CA ASP A 521 5.16 3.16 13.34
C ASP A 521 6.49 3.04 14.13
N CYS A 522 7.37 4.05 14.06
CA CYS A 522 8.68 4.07 14.74
C CYS A 522 8.73 4.98 15.98
N ALA A 523 8.00 6.10 15.96
CA ALA A 523 7.98 7.15 16.98
C ALA A 523 6.58 7.42 17.59
N GLY A 524 5.58 6.57 17.32
CA GLY A 524 4.20 6.75 17.81
C GLY A 524 4.04 6.83 19.33
N SER A 525 5.03 6.40 20.13
CA SER A 525 5.06 6.65 21.58
C SER A 525 5.40 8.10 21.94
N GLN A 526 6.19 8.78 21.11
CA GLN A 526 6.58 10.18 21.27
C GLN A 526 5.51 11.10 20.68
N LEU A 527 4.95 10.76 19.51
CA LEU A 527 3.87 11.53 18.86
C LEU A 527 2.59 11.57 19.71
N LYS A 528 2.40 10.64 20.64
CA LYS A 528 1.29 10.60 21.61
C LYS A 528 1.61 11.24 22.96
N ASP A 529 2.76 11.89 23.12
CA ASP A 529 3.10 12.66 24.32
C ASP A 529 2.48 14.07 24.25
N TRP A 530 1.15 14.11 24.32
CA TRP A 530 0.36 15.35 24.26
C TRP A 530 0.63 16.27 25.45
N GLU A 531 1.08 15.72 26.60
CA GLU A 531 1.54 16.49 27.76
C GLU A 531 2.75 17.35 27.39
N SER A 532 3.76 16.77 26.74
CA SER A 532 4.94 17.53 26.29
C SER A 532 4.60 18.51 25.17
N LEU A 533 3.78 18.14 24.18
CA LEU A 533 3.32 19.05 23.11
C LEU A 533 2.61 20.29 23.66
N THR A 534 1.62 20.09 24.53
CA THR A 534 0.86 21.20 25.11
C THR A 534 1.65 21.99 26.16
N SER A 535 2.63 21.37 26.83
CA SER A 535 3.57 22.10 27.68
C SER A 535 4.43 23.07 26.86
N LEU A 536 5.00 22.62 25.73
CA LEU A 536 5.78 23.46 24.82
C LEU A 536 4.95 24.67 24.33
N LEU A 537 3.69 24.44 23.93
CA LEU A 537 2.78 25.51 23.45
C LEU A 537 2.34 26.50 24.55
N LEU A 538 2.44 26.15 25.84
CA LEU A 538 1.94 26.97 26.96
C LEU A 538 3.06 27.54 27.87
N GLU A 539 4.32 27.13 27.69
CA GLU A 539 5.46 27.69 28.44
C GLU A 539 5.75 29.14 28.03
N LYS A 540 5.91 30.02 29.04
CA LYS A 540 6.08 31.46 28.84
C LYS A 540 7.51 31.92 28.62
N ASP A 541 8.47 31.05 28.96
CA ASP A 541 9.91 31.33 28.90
C ASP A 541 10.57 30.69 27.66
N GLN A 542 9.78 30.22 26.68
CA GLN A 542 10.28 29.64 25.43
C GLN A 542 10.20 30.64 24.27
N ASN A 543 11.30 30.71 23.51
CA ASN A 543 11.39 31.46 22.26
C ASN A 543 11.07 30.55 21.07
N LEU A 544 9.85 29.99 21.02
CA LEU A 544 9.36 29.38 19.78
C LEU A 544 9.05 30.51 18.77
N GLY A 545 9.46 30.32 17.52
CA GLY A 545 9.05 31.21 16.42
C GLY A 545 7.60 30.95 16.02
N ASP A 546 6.92 31.93 15.45
CA ASP A 546 5.49 31.84 15.12
C ASP A 546 5.14 30.62 14.22
N VAL A 547 5.93 30.40 13.16
CA VAL A 547 5.87 29.23 12.28
C VAL A 547 6.05 27.91 13.06
N GLN A 548 6.91 27.90 14.08
CA GLN A 548 7.11 26.72 14.93
C GLN A 548 5.90 26.47 15.84
N GLU A 549 5.20 27.51 16.28
CA GLU A 549 3.95 27.36 17.04
C GLU A 549 2.82 26.82 16.15
N SER A 550 2.64 27.36 14.92
CA SER A 550 1.71 26.79 13.93
C SER A 550 2.04 25.32 13.62
N THR A 551 3.31 25.00 13.33
CA THR A 551 3.75 23.63 13.04
C THR A 551 3.51 22.69 14.22
N LEU A 552 3.75 23.13 15.46
CA LEU A 552 3.56 22.32 16.66
C LEU A 552 2.08 22.07 16.99
N ILE A 553 1.21 23.03 16.65
CA ILE A 553 -0.26 22.85 16.68
C ILE A 553 -0.68 21.82 15.62
N GLU A 554 -0.16 21.89 14.40
CA GLU A 554 -0.50 20.92 13.34
C GLU A 554 0.01 19.50 13.66
N ILE A 555 1.23 19.36 14.21
CA ILE A 555 1.73 18.08 14.75
C ILE A 555 0.79 17.54 15.85
N LEU A 556 0.32 18.41 16.76
CA LEU A 556 -0.64 18.03 17.80
C LEU A 556 -1.98 17.55 17.20
N VAL A 557 -2.58 18.32 16.30
CA VAL A 557 -3.87 18.01 15.65
C VAL A 557 -3.77 16.71 14.84
N SER A 558 -2.74 16.57 14.00
CA SER A 558 -2.51 15.35 13.21
C SER A 558 -2.25 14.12 14.10
N SER A 559 -1.52 14.25 15.22
CA SER A 559 -1.33 13.12 16.16
C SER A 559 -2.62 12.70 16.87
N VAL A 560 -3.47 13.67 17.25
CA VAL A 560 -4.77 13.45 17.89
C VAL A 560 -5.75 12.82 16.91
N ARG A 561 -5.77 13.31 15.66
CA ARG A 561 -6.53 12.74 14.56
C ARG A 561 -6.16 11.27 14.34
N GLN A 562 -4.89 10.98 14.07
CA GLN A 562 -4.47 9.60 13.78
C GLN A 562 -4.64 8.64 14.98
N ALA A 563 -4.54 9.13 16.21
CA ALA A 563 -4.83 8.33 17.41
C ALA A 563 -6.32 8.00 17.58
N SER A 564 -7.22 8.91 17.16
CA SER A 564 -8.67 8.79 17.39
C SER A 564 -9.42 8.16 16.20
N GLU A 565 -9.07 8.51 14.96
CA GLU A 565 -9.59 7.89 13.73
C GLU A 565 -9.03 6.48 13.53
N GLY A 566 -7.78 6.24 13.95
CA GLY A 566 -7.12 4.93 13.91
C GLY A 566 -6.65 4.49 12.51
N HIS A 567 -6.78 5.33 11.48
CA HIS A 567 -6.27 5.10 10.13
C HIS A 567 -5.29 6.20 9.70
N PRO A 568 -4.43 5.94 8.68
CA PRO A 568 -3.59 6.98 8.06
C PRO A 568 -4.41 8.15 7.47
N PRO A 569 -3.75 9.27 7.09
CA PRO A 569 -4.37 10.31 6.28
C PRO A 569 -4.82 9.80 4.89
N VAL A 570 -5.55 10.65 4.17
CA VAL A 570 -6.01 10.40 2.79
C VAL A 570 -4.85 10.00 1.86
N GLY A 571 -5.12 9.18 0.84
CA GLY A 571 -4.09 8.63 -0.05
C GLY A 571 -3.21 7.53 0.56
N ARG A 572 -3.17 7.38 1.90
CA ARG A 572 -2.34 6.37 2.59
C ARG A 572 -3.11 5.21 3.21
N VAL A 573 -4.43 5.18 3.08
CA VAL A 573 -5.30 4.12 3.62
C VAL A 573 -5.19 2.86 2.76
N THR A 574 -4.53 1.82 3.27
CA THR A 574 -4.22 0.59 2.50
C THR A 574 -5.39 -0.41 2.42
N GLY A 575 -6.51 0.06 1.86
CA GLY A 575 -7.71 -0.72 1.57
C GLY A 575 -8.60 -1.02 2.78
N ARG A 576 -9.74 -1.66 2.52
CA ARG A 576 -10.85 -1.89 3.49
C ARG A 576 -10.57 -2.99 4.52
N LYS A 577 -9.41 -2.96 5.20
CA LYS A 577 -9.13 -3.80 6.37
C LYS A 577 -9.47 -3.04 7.65
N GLY A 578 -10.63 -3.35 8.23
CA GLY A 578 -11.03 -2.79 9.52
C GLY A 578 -10.10 -3.23 10.66
N LEU A 579 -9.87 -2.33 11.62
CA LEU A 579 -8.98 -2.51 12.77
C LEU A 579 -9.24 -3.81 13.53
N THR A 580 -8.18 -4.46 14.01
CA THR A 580 -8.27 -5.64 14.88
C THR A 580 -8.83 -5.27 16.26
N PRO A 581 -9.36 -6.23 17.04
CA PRO A 581 -9.86 -5.96 18.39
C PRO A 581 -8.82 -5.32 19.33
N LYS A 582 -7.53 -5.63 19.12
CA LYS A 582 -6.42 -5.02 19.87
C LYS A 582 -6.22 -3.55 19.51
N GLU A 583 -6.24 -3.21 18.23
CA GLU A 583 -6.06 -1.83 17.76
C GLU A 583 -7.26 -0.96 18.13
N ARG A 584 -8.50 -1.46 17.98
CA ARG A 584 -9.71 -0.76 18.45
C ARG A 584 -9.66 -0.45 19.95
N LYS A 585 -9.13 -1.37 20.77
CA LYS A 585 -8.92 -1.09 22.19
C LYS A 585 -7.88 0.01 22.41
N ILE A 586 -6.74 -0.03 21.70
CA ILE A 586 -5.70 1.00 21.82
C ILE A 586 -6.26 2.38 21.39
N GLN A 587 -6.99 2.44 20.29
CA GLN A 587 -7.71 3.62 19.80
C GLN A 587 -8.68 4.18 20.84
N ALA A 588 -9.51 3.34 21.47
CA ALA A 588 -10.44 3.76 22.53
C ALA A 588 -9.69 4.22 23.79
N ASP A 589 -8.71 3.45 24.26
CA ASP A 589 -7.87 3.80 25.41
C ASP A 589 -7.12 5.13 25.18
N ASP A 590 -6.67 5.40 23.95
CA ASP A 590 -5.97 6.64 23.56
C ASP A 590 -6.92 7.83 23.37
N LYS A 591 -8.12 7.62 22.78
CA LYS A 591 -9.16 8.65 22.66
C LYS A 591 -9.65 9.15 24.03
N VAL A 592 -9.76 8.27 25.03
CA VAL A 592 -10.05 8.70 26.41
C VAL A 592 -8.90 9.56 26.97
N LYS A 593 -7.65 9.12 26.85
CA LYS A 593 -6.47 9.85 27.36
C LYS A 593 -6.34 11.26 26.76
N LEU A 594 -6.43 11.39 25.42
CA LEU A 594 -6.31 12.71 24.78
C LEU A 594 -7.46 13.64 25.19
N THR A 595 -8.67 13.10 25.38
CA THR A 595 -9.82 13.91 25.78
C THR A 595 -9.69 14.39 27.23
N GLU A 596 -9.29 13.52 28.16
CA GLU A 596 -9.04 13.87 29.56
C GLU A 596 -7.90 14.89 29.71
N HIS A 597 -6.87 14.80 28.86
CA HIS A 597 -5.73 15.73 28.85
C HIS A 597 -6.05 17.10 28.22
N LEU A 598 -6.75 17.11 27.07
CA LEU A 598 -6.91 18.32 26.26
C LEU A 598 -8.11 19.19 26.70
N ILE A 599 -9.16 18.63 27.30
CA ILE A 599 -10.33 19.42 27.76
C ILE A 599 -9.94 20.60 28.68
N PRO A 600 -9.06 20.45 29.69
CA PRO A 600 -8.63 21.57 30.54
C PRO A 600 -7.69 22.57 29.86
N LEU A 601 -7.01 22.17 28.79
CA LEU A 601 -5.94 22.95 28.15
C LEU A 601 -6.41 23.71 26.91
N LEU A 602 -7.39 23.19 26.17
CA LEU A 602 -7.89 23.81 24.94
C LEU A 602 -8.39 25.25 25.14
N PRO A 603 -9.14 25.62 26.21
CA PRO A 603 -9.50 27.02 26.46
C PRO A 603 -8.27 27.93 26.70
N GLN A 604 -7.16 27.39 27.21
CA GLN A 604 -5.93 28.13 27.46
C GLN A 604 -5.11 28.33 26.17
N LEU A 605 -5.08 27.31 25.31
CA LEU A 605 -4.50 27.40 23.97
C LEU A 605 -5.28 28.41 23.11
N LEU A 606 -6.61 28.31 23.06
CA LEU A 606 -7.45 29.28 22.36
C LEU A 606 -7.25 30.70 22.90
N ALA A 607 -7.14 30.88 24.22
CA ALA A 607 -6.85 32.20 24.79
C ALA A 607 -5.50 32.77 24.33
N LYS A 608 -4.42 31.96 24.36
CA LYS A 608 -3.07 32.37 23.90
C LYS A 608 -3.11 32.78 22.42
N PHE A 609 -3.73 31.97 21.57
CA PHE A 609 -3.67 32.12 20.11
C PHE A 609 -4.87 32.88 19.52
N SER A 610 -5.78 33.43 20.34
CA SER A 610 -7.09 33.96 19.91
C SER A 610 -7.10 35.04 18.80
N ALA A 611 -5.97 35.67 18.50
CA ALA A 611 -5.83 36.65 17.42
C ALA A 611 -5.45 36.04 16.06
N ASP A 612 -5.05 34.77 16.02
CA ASP A 612 -4.41 34.12 14.89
C ASP A 612 -5.36 33.08 14.25
N ALA A 613 -5.63 33.21 12.95
CA ALA A 613 -6.59 32.33 12.27
C ALA A 613 -6.05 30.92 12.02
N GLU A 614 -4.79 30.83 11.54
CA GLU A 614 -4.11 29.57 11.20
C GLU A 614 -3.93 28.68 12.42
N LYS A 615 -3.65 29.27 13.59
CA LYS A 615 -3.46 28.55 14.85
C LYS A 615 -4.80 28.21 15.51
N VAL A 616 -5.84 29.05 15.39
CA VAL A 616 -7.15 28.83 16.03
C VAL A 616 -8.01 27.79 15.32
N ALA A 617 -8.06 27.76 13.98
CA ALA A 617 -8.94 26.83 13.28
C ALA A 617 -8.59 25.33 13.56
N PRO A 618 -7.31 24.88 13.54
CA PRO A 618 -6.94 23.52 13.90
C PRO A 618 -7.16 23.22 15.39
N LEU A 619 -6.96 24.19 16.30
CA LEU A 619 -7.28 24.02 17.72
C LEU A 619 -8.77 23.78 17.95
N LEU A 620 -9.66 24.46 17.23
CA LEU A 620 -11.10 24.21 17.29
C LEU A 620 -11.48 22.82 16.73
N GLN A 621 -10.79 22.34 15.69
CA GLN A 621 -11.00 21.00 15.13
C GLN A 621 -10.68 19.86 16.11
N LEU A 622 -9.94 20.09 17.19
CA LEU A 622 -9.65 19.06 18.20
C LEU A 622 -10.92 18.44 18.81
N LEU A 623 -12.04 19.18 18.90
CA LEU A 623 -13.31 18.65 19.40
C LEU A 623 -13.86 17.50 18.56
N ASN A 624 -13.57 17.45 17.25
CA ASN A 624 -13.99 16.38 16.35
C ASN A 624 -13.51 15.00 16.85
N TYR A 625 -12.37 14.98 17.56
CA TYR A 625 -11.67 13.78 17.98
C TYR A 625 -11.96 13.36 19.42
N PHE A 626 -12.61 14.21 20.22
CA PHE A 626 -12.89 13.96 21.65
C PHE A 626 -14.02 12.95 21.89
N ASP A 627 -14.06 12.34 23.08
CA ASP A 627 -15.29 11.77 23.65
C ASP A 627 -15.96 12.78 24.58
N LEU A 628 -16.92 13.54 24.04
CA LEU A 628 -17.55 14.66 24.74
C LEU A 628 -18.33 14.25 26.01
N ASN A 629 -18.63 12.96 26.21
CA ASN A 629 -19.19 12.45 27.47
C ASN A 629 -18.27 12.68 28.67
N ILE A 630 -16.96 12.82 28.44
CA ILE A 630 -15.93 13.02 29.47
C ILE A 630 -16.14 14.35 30.22
N TYR A 631 -16.76 15.37 29.61
CA TYR A 631 -17.20 16.58 30.32
C TYR A 631 -18.11 16.26 31.51
N CYS A 632 -19.03 15.31 31.37
CA CYS A 632 -19.94 14.87 32.44
C CYS A 632 -19.26 13.85 33.36
N THR A 633 -18.69 12.77 32.81
CA THR A 633 -18.22 11.63 33.61
C THR A 633 -17.01 11.96 34.48
N ARG A 634 -16.20 12.96 34.08
CA ARG A 634 -15.06 13.48 34.87
C ARG A 634 -15.32 14.80 35.58
N ARG A 635 -16.54 15.35 35.49
CA ARG A 635 -16.95 16.64 36.09
C ARG A 635 -16.09 17.82 35.63
N LEU A 636 -15.92 17.95 34.32
CA LEU A 636 -15.10 18.99 33.67
C LEU A 636 -15.95 20.12 33.07
N GLU A 637 -17.22 20.27 33.46
CA GLU A 637 -18.16 21.25 32.88
C GLU A 637 -17.69 22.70 33.06
N LYS A 638 -16.87 23.00 34.08
CA LYS A 638 -16.20 24.30 34.20
C LYS A 638 -15.31 24.63 32.99
N HIS A 639 -14.66 23.62 32.40
CA HIS A 639 -13.82 23.80 31.20
C HIS A 639 -14.67 23.93 29.94
N LEU A 640 -15.89 23.38 29.92
CA LEU A 640 -16.88 23.65 28.87
C LEU A 640 -17.34 25.11 28.93
N GLU A 641 -17.61 25.65 30.12
CA GLU A 641 -17.98 27.06 30.31
C GLU A 641 -16.85 28.01 29.87
N LEU A 642 -15.58 27.69 30.20
CA LEU A 642 -14.42 28.43 29.69
C LEU A 642 -14.24 28.29 28.17
N PHE A 643 -14.48 27.10 27.61
CA PHE A 643 -14.42 26.88 26.16
C PHE A 643 -15.47 27.72 25.42
N LEU A 644 -16.72 27.74 25.89
CA LEU A 644 -17.81 28.52 25.28
C LEU A 644 -17.53 30.02 25.32
N GLN A 645 -16.93 30.54 26.41
CA GLN A 645 -16.48 31.94 26.49
C GLN A 645 -15.39 32.25 25.46
N GLN A 646 -14.39 31.38 25.33
CA GLN A 646 -13.30 31.57 24.35
C GLN A 646 -13.77 31.40 22.90
N LEU A 647 -14.71 30.50 22.64
CA LEU A 647 -15.35 30.35 21.34
C LEU A 647 -16.14 31.60 20.95
N GLN A 648 -16.91 32.20 21.88
CA GLN A 648 -17.59 33.47 21.65
C GLN A 648 -16.60 34.60 21.36
N GLU A 649 -15.50 34.67 22.10
CA GLU A 649 -14.43 35.67 21.89
C GLU A 649 -13.78 35.53 20.51
N VAL A 650 -13.43 34.30 20.10
CA VAL A 650 -12.88 33.98 18.78
C VAL A 650 -13.84 34.37 17.65
N VAL A 651 -15.12 33.97 17.73
CA VAL A 651 -16.11 34.23 16.66
C VAL A 651 -16.40 35.72 16.50
N VAL A 652 -16.32 36.51 17.58
CA VAL A 652 -16.47 37.98 17.51
C VAL A 652 -15.20 38.66 16.97
N LYS A 653 -14.00 38.16 17.28
CA LYS A 653 -12.72 38.67 16.75
C LYS A 653 -12.57 38.40 15.25
N HIS A 654 -12.79 37.17 14.82
CA HIS A 654 -12.46 36.70 13.48
C HIS A 654 -13.54 37.00 12.43
N ALA A 655 -13.11 37.09 11.18
CA ALA A 655 -13.96 37.11 9.98
C ALA A 655 -13.50 36.07 8.93
N ASP A 656 -12.53 35.22 9.30
CA ASP A 656 -11.94 34.17 8.48
C ASP A 656 -12.90 32.97 8.31
N PRO A 657 -13.11 32.43 7.10
CA PRO A 657 -13.99 31.28 6.89
C PRO A 657 -13.62 30.03 7.67
N ALA A 658 -12.34 29.64 7.74
CA ALA A 658 -11.90 28.40 8.37
C ALA A 658 -12.10 28.45 9.90
N VAL A 659 -11.78 29.57 10.54
CA VAL A 659 -12.06 29.80 11.97
C VAL A 659 -13.57 29.78 12.25
N LEU A 660 -14.37 30.42 11.40
CA LEU A 660 -15.81 30.53 11.61
C LEU A 660 -16.55 29.20 11.37
N GLU A 661 -16.16 28.43 10.35
CA GLU A 661 -16.69 27.08 10.13
C GLU A 661 -16.26 26.11 11.22
N ALA A 662 -14.98 26.11 11.63
CA ALA A 662 -14.51 25.29 12.75
C ALA A 662 -15.22 25.64 14.07
N GLY A 663 -15.47 26.93 14.32
CA GLY A 663 -16.21 27.41 15.49
C GLY A 663 -17.70 27.03 15.47
N ALA A 664 -18.35 27.17 14.32
CA ALA A 664 -19.74 26.75 14.13
C ALA A 664 -19.90 25.23 14.29
N HIS A 665 -18.97 24.44 13.75
CA HIS A 665 -18.95 22.98 13.87
C HIS A 665 -18.64 22.51 15.30
N ALA A 666 -17.66 23.12 15.97
CA ALA A 666 -17.34 22.83 17.37
C ALA A 666 -18.57 23.04 18.27
N LEU A 667 -19.34 24.10 18.04
CA LEU A 667 -20.59 24.34 18.77
C LEU A 667 -21.72 23.37 18.37
N TYR A 668 -21.76 22.93 17.12
CA TYR A 668 -22.72 21.92 16.63
C TYR A 668 -22.51 20.57 17.33
N LEU A 669 -21.26 20.11 17.45
CA LEU A 669 -20.93 18.89 18.19
C LEU A 669 -21.37 18.95 19.66
N LEU A 670 -21.18 20.11 20.32
CA LEU A 670 -21.62 20.33 21.70
C LEU A 670 -23.16 20.50 21.83
N CYS A 671 -23.86 20.81 20.74
CA CYS A 671 -25.32 20.96 20.67
C CYS A 671 -26.07 19.63 20.43
N ASN A 672 -25.47 18.46 20.68
CA ASN A 672 -26.24 17.21 20.69
C ASN A 672 -27.21 17.16 21.91
N PRO A 673 -28.54 17.01 21.71
CA PRO A 673 -29.51 16.90 22.80
C PRO A 673 -29.32 15.72 23.76
N GLU A 674 -28.52 14.71 23.40
CA GLU A 674 -28.20 13.58 24.25
C GLU A 674 -27.29 13.96 25.45
N PHE A 675 -26.54 15.06 25.37
CA PHE A 675 -25.64 15.47 26.44
C PHE A 675 -26.38 16.21 27.58
N THR A 676 -26.10 15.87 28.83
CA THR A 676 -26.74 16.52 29.99
C THR A 676 -26.37 18.00 30.15
N PHE A 677 -25.32 18.47 29.47
CA PHE A 677 -24.95 19.89 29.40
C PHE A 677 -25.62 20.67 28.25
N PHE A 678 -26.39 20.01 27.38
CA PHE A 678 -26.99 20.61 26.16
C PHE A 678 -27.64 21.96 26.43
N GLY A 679 -28.45 22.09 27.48
CA GLY A 679 -29.15 23.34 27.81
C GLY A 679 -28.23 24.53 28.15
N ARG A 680 -26.97 24.31 28.56
CA ARG A 680 -25.98 25.40 28.74
C ARG A 680 -25.41 25.82 27.38
N VAL A 681 -25.08 24.85 26.52
CA VAL A 681 -24.54 25.09 25.18
C VAL A 681 -25.58 25.75 24.28
N ASP A 682 -26.82 25.28 24.30
CA ASP A 682 -27.95 25.82 23.52
C ASP A 682 -28.26 27.28 23.90
N PHE A 683 -28.09 27.62 25.20
CA PHE A 683 -28.16 28.99 25.69
C PHE A 683 -27.00 29.86 25.15
N SER A 684 -25.74 29.41 25.29
CA SER A 684 -24.58 30.15 24.75
C SER A 684 -24.63 30.31 23.22
N ARG A 685 -25.11 29.31 22.48
CA ARG A 685 -25.37 29.42 21.04
C ARG A 685 -26.40 30.52 20.75
N SER A 686 -27.53 30.48 21.47
CA SER A 686 -28.61 31.45 21.24
C SER A 686 -28.12 32.88 21.52
N GLN A 687 -27.43 33.10 22.65
CA GLN A 687 -26.82 34.39 23.01
C GLN A 687 -25.80 34.91 21.98
N LEU A 688 -25.01 34.01 21.36
CA LEU A 688 -24.08 34.37 20.28
C LEU A 688 -24.83 34.74 18.99
N VAL A 689 -25.89 34.01 18.63
CA VAL A 689 -26.70 34.32 17.43
C VAL A 689 -27.51 35.61 17.62
N ASP A 690 -28.04 35.87 18.82
CA ASP A 690 -28.70 37.13 19.17
C ASP A 690 -27.72 38.31 18.93
N LEU A 691 -26.53 38.25 19.52
CA LEU A 691 -25.48 39.27 19.37
C LEU A 691 -25.05 39.53 17.92
N LEU A 692 -25.01 38.49 17.09
CA LEU A 692 -24.68 38.61 15.66
C LEU A 692 -25.86 39.15 14.83
N THR A 693 -27.09 38.77 15.20
CA THR A 693 -28.31 39.19 14.51
C THR A 693 -28.62 40.66 14.76
N ASP A 694 -28.55 41.10 16.02
CA ASP A 694 -28.81 42.50 16.40
C ASP A 694 -27.82 43.45 15.69
N ARG A 695 -26.54 43.05 15.63
CA ARG A 695 -25.50 43.79 14.91
C ARG A 695 -25.77 43.85 13.41
N PHE A 696 -26.07 42.71 12.78
CA PHE A 696 -26.40 42.66 11.35
C PHE A 696 -27.62 43.51 10.99
N GLN A 697 -28.64 43.56 11.86
CA GLN A 697 -29.80 44.43 11.63
C GLN A 697 -29.43 45.91 11.71
N GLN A 698 -28.60 46.32 12.67
CA GLN A 698 -28.10 47.69 12.76
C GLN A 698 -27.25 48.06 11.54
N GLU A 699 -26.19 47.30 11.25
CA GLU A 699 -25.26 47.55 10.13
C GLU A 699 -26.02 47.60 8.77
N LEU A 700 -27.04 46.75 8.59
CA LEU A 700 -27.87 46.77 7.39
C LEU A 700 -28.81 47.97 7.33
N GLU A 701 -29.41 48.41 8.44
CA GLU A 701 -30.28 49.59 8.43
C GLU A 701 -29.51 50.89 8.20
N GLU A 702 -28.28 50.98 8.70
CA GLU A 702 -27.34 52.06 8.41
C GLU A 702 -26.97 52.07 6.90
N LEU A 703 -26.49 50.94 6.35
CA LEU A 703 -26.13 50.79 4.94
C LEU A 703 -27.32 50.87 3.95
N LEU A 704 -28.55 50.61 4.39
CA LEU A 704 -29.75 50.83 3.56
C LEU A 704 -30.16 52.31 3.54
N GLN A 705 -29.81 53.11 4.55
CA GLN A 705 -30.12 54.54 4.65
C GLN A 705 -29.01 55.43 4.07
N SER A 706 -27.77 54.96 4.01
CA SER A 706 -26.64 55.72 3.46
C SER A 706 -26.76 55.94 1.94
N SER A 707 -26.45 57.17 1.51
CA SER A 707 -26.41 57.60 0.10
C SER A 707 -25.03 57.41 -0.54
N PHE A 708 -24.04 57.04 0.26
CA PHE A 708 -22.66 56.72 -0.11
C PHE A 708 -22.28 55.48 0.70
N LEU A 709 -21.49 54.56 0.13
CA LEU A 709 -20.98 53.41 0.86
C LEU A 709 -19.62 53.77 1.46
N ASP A 710 -19.46 53.59 2.76
CA ASP A 710 -18.13 53.60 3.40
C ASP A 710 -17.54 52.18 3.33
N GLU A 711 -16.25 52.07 3.03
CA GLU A 711 -15.56 50.78 2.89
C GLU A 711 -15.46 50.07 4.25
N ASP A 712 -15.32 50.80 5.35
CA ASP A 712 -15.31 50.26 6.71
C ASP A 712 -16.70 49.75 7.14
N GLU A 713 -17.79 50.45 6.79
CA GLU A 713 -19.17 50.00 7.04
C GLU A 713 -19.47 48.71 6.26
N VAL A 714 -19.12 48.68 4.97
CA VAL A 714 -19.27 47.50 4.10
C VAL A 714 -18.46 46.32 4.63
N TYR A 715 -17.22 46.55 5.08
CA TYR A 715 -16.38 45.50 5.66
C TYR A 715 -16.95 44.95 6.98
N SER A 716 -17.47 45.80 7.88
CA SER A 716 -18.10 45.34 9.13
C SER A 716 -19.34 44.49 8.85
N LEU A 717 -20.24 44.97 7.98
CA LEU A 717 -21.42 44.21 7.56
C LEU A 717 -21.04 42.87 6.92
N ALA A 718 -20.05 42.86 6.03
CA ALA A 718 -19.56 41.63 5.40
C ALA A 718 -18.96 40.65 6.42
N ALA A 719 -18.21 41.14 7.42
CA ALA A 719 -17.66 40.31 8.48
C ALA A 719 -18.77 39.72 9.38
N THR A 720 -19.80 40.50 9.73
CA THR A 720 -20.96 39.99 10.49
C THR A 720 -21.78 38.99 9.67
N MET A 721 -21.94 39.21 8.36
CA MET A 721 -22.57 38.24 7.45
C MET A 721 -21.77 36.94 7.30
N LYS A 722 -20.43 36.99 7.22
CA LYS A 722 -19.58 35.78 7.23
C LYS A 722 -19.82 34.94 8.50
N ARG A 723 -19.85 35.60 9.67
CA ARG A 723 -20.17 34.96 10.97
C ARG A 723 -21.56 34.29 10.96
N LEU A 724 -22.60 35.03 10.56
CA LEU A 724 -23.96 34.48 10.48
C LEU A 724 -24.07 33.33 9.46
N SER A 725 -23.41 33.42 8.31
CA SER A 725 -23.43 32.40 7.25
C SER A 725 -22.85 31.06 7.73
N ALA A 726 -21.66 31.07 8.33
CA ALA A 726 -21.03 29.87 8.89
C ALA A 726 -21.91 29.21 9.96
N PHE A 727 -22.52 30.02 10.83
CA PHE A 727 -23.42 29.53 11.87
C PHE A 727 -24.75 29.00 11.31
N TYR A 728 -25.30 29.56 10.24
CA TYR A 728 -26.53 29.05 9.60
C TYR A 728 -26.29 27.74 8.82
N ASN A 729 -25.07 27.48 8.34
CA ASN A 729 -24.73 26.19 7.74
C ASN A 729 -24.86 25.02 8.74
N ALA A 730 -24.41 25.25 9.98
CA ALA A 730 -24.40 24.26 11.05
C ALA A 730 -25.67 24.27 11.95
N HIS A 731 -26.34 25.41 12.16
CA HIS A 731 -27.38 25.60 13.18
C HIS A 731 -28.72 26.12 12.63
N ASP A 732 -29.81 25.84 13.35
CA ASP A 732 -31.16 26.33 12.98
C ASP A 732 -31.37 27.81 13.33
N LEU A 733 -31.00 28.70 12.42
CA LEU A 733 -31.23 30.14 12.61
C LEU A 733 -32.61 30.61 12.11
N THR A 734 -33.54 29.69 11.80
CA THR A 734 -34.90 30.04 11.29
C THR A 734 -35.66 30.99 12.23
N ARG A 735 -35.37 30.95 13.54
CA ARG A 735 -36.03 31.78 14.57
C ARG A 735 -35.72 33.28 14.46
N TRP A 736 -34.61 33.65 13.81
CA TRP A 736 -34.12 35.04 13.70
C TRP A 736 -34.54 35.72 12.37
N GLU A 737 -35.39 35.08 11.56
CA GLU A 737 -36.02 35.58 10.32
C GLU A 737 -35.10 36.25 9.27
N LEU A 738 -33.79 35.97 9.32
CA LEU A 738 -32.70 36.59 8.54
C LEU A 738 -32.91 36.72 7.01
N TYR A 739 -33.81 35.93 6.41
CA TYR A 739 -34.12 35.97 4.98
C TYR A 739 -34.47 37.39 4.48
N GLU A 740 -35.34 38.12 5.17
CA GLU A 740 -35.85 39.41 4.65
C GLU A 740 -34.78 40.52 4.68
N PRO A 741 -33.95 40.64 5.73
CA PRO A 741 -32.68 41.36 5.67
C PRO A 741 -31.79 40.98 4.46
N CYS A 742 -31.43 39.71 4.30
CA CYS A 742 -30.51 39.28 3.23
C CYS A 742 -31.08 39.51 1.82
N TYR A 743 -32.37 39.26 1.61
CA TYR A 743 -33.04 39.51 0.33
C TYR A 743 -33.09 41.00 -0.03
N ARG A 744 -33.32 41.89 0.95
CA ARG A 744 -33.24 43.35 0.73
C ARG A 744 -31.84 43.79 0.31
N LEU A 745 -30.79 43.25 0.95
CA LEU A 745 -29.40 43.58 0.61
C LEU A 745 -29.04 43.11 -0.80
N LEU A 746 -29.27 41.83 -1.10
CA LEU A 746 -29.02 41.25 -2.43
C LEU A 746 -29.78 42.00 -3.53
N ARG A 747 -31.03 42.41 -3.28
CA ARG A 747 -31.80 43.18 -4.27
C ARG A 747 -31.39 44.65 -4.37
N LYS A 748 -30.68 45.23 -3.40
CA LYS A 748 -30.00 46.54 -3.53
C LYS A 748 -28.77 46.44 -4.43
N ALA A 749 -28.14 45.27 -4.55
CA ALA A 749 -27.03 45.05 -5.49
C ALA A 749 -27.49 44.81 -6.94
N VAL A 750 -28.63 44.11 -7.14
CA VAL A 750 -29.14 43.72 -8.48
C VAL A 750 -30.20 44.69 -9.05
N ASP A 751 -30.76 45.55 -8.21
CA ASP A 751 -31.62 46.71 -8.52
C ASP A 751 -32.73 46.54 -9.57
N THR A 752 -33.52 45.47 -9.46
CA THR A 752 -34.86 45.35 -10.08
C THR A 752 -35.96 45.27 -9.02
N GLY A 753 -37.12 45.88 -9.25
CA GLY A 753 -38.00 46.35 -8.16
C GLY A 753 -39.31 45.60 -7.89
N ALA A 754 -39.33 44.60 -6.99
CA ALA A 754 -40.57 44.06 -6.39
C ALA A 754 -40.38 43.48 -4.96
N VAL A 755 -41.40 43.61 -4.09
CA VAL A 755 -41.44 43.01 -2.73
C VAL A 755 -42.78 42.31 -2.47
N PRO A 756 -42.82 40.97 -2.29
CA PRO A 756 -44.01 40.22 -1.85
C PRO A 756 -44.16 40.18 -0.30
N ARG A 757 -45.39 40.27 0.22
CA ARG A 757 -45.68 40.28 1.69
C ARG A 757 -46.08 38.89 2.26
N GLN A 758 -45.83 38.69 3.56
CA GLN A 758 -45.86 37.40 4.29
C GLN A 758 -47.24 36.72 4.55
N ALA A 759 -47.20 35.49 5.12
CA ALA A 759 -47.80 35.11 6.44
C ALA A 759 -48.77 33.90 6.48
N SER A 760 -48.70 33.09 7.57
CA SER A 760 -49.53 31.92 7.98
C SER A 760 -49.16 30.53 7.42
N ARG A 761 -49.60 29.43 8.06
CA ARG A 761 -49.05 28.06 7.90
C ARG A 761 -49.22 27.40 6.53
N GLN A 762 -50.40 27.43 5.90
CA GLN A 762 -50.53 26.87 4.54
C GLN A 762 -49.85 27.79 3.51
N LYS A 763 -49.81 29.09 3.82
CA LYS A 763 -48.96 30.08 3.15
C LYS A 763 -47.46 29.91 3.48
N GLN A 764 -47.01 29.12 4.45
CA GLN A 764 -45.58 28.92 4.68
C GLN A 764 -44.98 28.18 3.48
N LEU A 765 -45.64 27.12 2.98
CA LEU A 765 -45.18 26.40 1.78
C LEU A 765 -45.17 27.30 0.53
N LEU A 766 -46.15 28.22 0.41
CA LEU A 766 -46.27 29.15 -0.73
C LEU A 766 -45.30 30.33 -0.65
N THR A 767 -45.11 30.93 0.54
CA THR A 767 -44.06 31.92 0.80
C THR A 767 -42.69 31.31 0.59
N LEU A 768 -42.49 30.07 1.03
CA LEU A 768 -41.25 29.32 0.85
C LEU A 768 -40.98 29.03 -0.64
N LYS A 769 -42.00 28.65 -1.43
CA LYS A 769 -41.89 28.59 -2.90
C LYS A 769 -41.54 29.97 -3.50
N GLY A 770 -42.22 31.03 -3.08
CA GLY A 770 -41.97 32.40 -3.57
C GLY A 770 -40.56 32.90 -3.27
N ARG A 771 -40.03 32.58 -2.08
CA ARG A 771 -38.63 32.85 -1.69
C ARG A 771 -37.64 32.07 -2.56
N MET A 772 -37.91 30.80 -2.83
CA MET A 772 -37.10 29.97 -3.74
C MET A 772 -37.10 30.52 -5.17
N VAL A 773 -38.28 30.87 -5.73
CA VAL A 773 -38.36 31.45 -7.09
C VAL A 773 -37.59 32.76 -7.17
N ALA A 774 -37.83 33.70 -6.25
CA ALA A 774 -37.12 34.99 -6.22
C ALA A 774 -35.61 34.86 -6.00
N PHE A 775 -35.15 33.80 -5.32
CA PHE A 775 -33.73 33.50 -5.17
C PHE A 775 -33.13 32.85 -6.43
N CYS A 776 -33.89 32.00 -7.15
CA CYS A 776 -33.47 31.48 -8.45
C CYS A 776 -33.39 32.60 -9.50
N GLU A 777 -34.38 33.50 -9.57
CA GLU A 777 -34.38 34.68 -10.43
C GLU A 777 -33.16 35.59 -10.15
N LEU A 778 -32.86 35.81 -8.87
CA LEU A 778 -31.66 36.55 -8.43
C LEU A 778 -30.37 35.86 -8.88
N CYS A 779 -30.15 34.59 -8.53
CA CYS A 779 -28.93 33.88 -8.92
C CYS A 779 -28.81 33.73 -10.44
N GLN A 780 -29.93 33.65 -11.17
CA GLN A 780 -29.92 33.68 -12.64
C GLN A 780 -29.35 35.01 -13.16
N SER A 781 -29.76 36.15 -12.61
CA SER A 781 -29.16 37.44 -12.98
C SER A 781 -27.65 37.51 -12.68
N CYS A 782 -27.20 36.87 -11.60
CA CYS A 782 -25.78 36.77 -11.23
C CYS A 782 -24.95 35.84 -12.15
N LEU A 783 -25.56 34.99 -12.99
CA LEU A 783 -24.82 34.25 -14.03
C LEU A 783 -24.25 35.16 -15.12
N SER A 784 -24.77 36.38 -15.25
CA SER A 784 -24.33 37.40 -16.22
C SER A 784 -23.59 38.58 -15.55
N ASP A 785 -23.06 38.38 -14.34
CA ASP A 785 -22.23 39.37 -13.66
C ASP A 785 -20.89 39.61 -14.40
N VAL A 786 -20.12 40.62 -14.02
CA VAL A 786 -18.76 40.85 -14.53
C VAL A 786 -17.72 40.03 -13.73
N ASP A 787 -18.02 39.71 -12.47
CA ASP A 787 -17.14 38.96 -11.58
C ASP A 787 -17.33 37.43 -11.73
N PRO A 788 -16.29 36.65 -12.12
CA PRO A 788 -16.39 35.21 -12.30
C PRO A 788 -16.64 34.45 -10.99
N GLU A 789 -16.23 34.96 -9.81
CA GLU A 789 -16.53 34.32 -8.52
C GLU A 789 -18.03 34.41 -8.21
N ILE A 790 -18.66 35.54 -8.55
CA ILE A 790 -20.11 35.74 -8.43
C ILE A 790 -20.85 34.79 -9.38
N GLN A 791 -20.43 34.70 -10.64
CA GLN A 791 -21.04 33.78 -11.62
C GLN A 791 -20.90 32.31 -11.17
N GLU A 792 -19.72 31.86 -10.75
CA GLU A 792 -19.48 30.50 -10.28
C GLU A 792 -20.32 30.15 -9.04
N GLN A 793 -20.33 31.03 -8.04
CA GLN A 793 -21.10 30.79 -6.83
C GLN A 793 -22.62 30.81 -7.11
N ALA A 794 -23.08 31.65 -8.04
CA ALA A 794 -24.46 31.63 -8.52
C ALA A 794 -24.81 30.32 -9.26
N PHE A 795 -23.94 29.84 -10.15
CA PHE A 795 -24.10 28.55 -10.85
C PHE A 795 -24.16 27.37 -9.87
N VAL A 796 -23.31 27.36 -8.85
CA VAL A 796 -23.31 26.31 -7.82
C VAL A 796 -24.58 26.36 -6.97
N LEU A 797 -25.01 27.54 -6.53
CA LEU A 797 -26.26 27.71 -5.77
C LEU A 797 -27.49 27.30 -6.59
N LEU A 798 -27.55 27.68 -7.87
CA LEU A 798 -28.60 27.23 -8.79
C LEU A 798 -28.56 25.71 -8.94
N SER A 799 -27.40 25.12 -9.20
CA SER A 799 -27.24 23.67 -9.35
C SER A 799 -27.76 22.91 -8.12
N ASP A 800 -27.36 23.30 -6.92
CA ASP A 800 -27.80 22.63 -5.69
C ASP A 800 -29.31 22.84 -5.44
N ILE A 801 -29.84 24.06 -5.59
CA ILE A 801 -31.26 24.37 -5.39
C ILE A 801 -32.16 23.65 -6.40
N LEU A 802 -31.77 23.63 -7.68
CA LEU A 802 -32.49 22.94 -8.74
C LEU A 802 -32.55 21.42 -8.51
N ILE A 803 -31.50 20.81 -7.93
CA ILE A 803 -31.52 19.40 -7.50
C ILE A 803 -32.46 19.20 -6.30
N ILE A 804 -32.45 20.11 -5.33
CA ILE A 804 -33.30 20.03 -4.11
C ILE A 804 -34.80 20.07 -4.47
N PHE A 805 -35.20 21.02 -5.31
CA PHE A 805 -36.60 21.21 -5.71
C PHE A 805 -36.99 20.45 -6.98
N SER A 806 -36.13 19.55 -7.43
CA SER A 806 -36.38 18.65 -8.57
C SER A 806 -37.62 17.76 -8.39
N PRO A 807 -38.11 17.10 -9.46
CA PRO A 807 -39.14 16.07 -9.37
C PRO A 807 -38.82 14.91 -8.42
N GLN A 808 -37.56 14.72 -8.01
CA GLN A 808 -37.15 13.68 -7.07
C GLN A 808 -37.65 13.93 -5.63
N MET A 809 -37.96 15.18 -5.27
CA MET A 809 -38.40 15.56 -3.92
C MET A 809 -39.70 14.86 -3.47
N ILE A 810 -40.62 14.60 -4.40
CA ILE A 810 -41.90 13.91 -4.10
C ILE A 810 -41.76 12.38 -4.04
N VAL A 811 -40.65 11.82 -4.52
CA VAL A 811 -40.37 10.38 -4.46
C VAL A 811 -40.27 9.94 -2.99
N GLY A 812 -40.82 8.76 -2.69
CA GLY A 812 -40.97 8.25 -1.32
C GLY A 812 -42.27 8.68 -0.62
N GLY A 813 -43.34 8.95 -1.36
CA GLY A 813 -44.67 9.24 -0.79
C GLY A 813 -44.84 10.66 -0.22
N ARG A 814 -44.10 11.64 -0.78
CA ARG A 814 -44.04 13.02 -0.26
C ARG A 814 -44.79 14.02 -1.14
N ASP A 815 -45.96 13.63 -1.66
CA ASP A 815 -46.82 14.48 -2.51
C ASP A 815 -47.20 15.83 -1.87
N PHE A 816 -47.16 15.96 -0.54
CA PHE A 816 -47.36 17.25 0.13
C PHE A 816 -46.26 18.28 -0.15
N LEU A 817 -45.08 17.84 -0.62
CA LEU A 817 -43.99 18.72 -1.10
C LEU A 817 -44.14 19.10 -2.59
N ARG A 818 -45.08 18.50 -3.32
CA ARG A 818 -45.31 18.76 -4.75
C ARG A 818 -45.47 20.24 -5.12
N PRO A 819 -46.08 21.13 -4.31
CA PRO A 819 -46.12 22.56 -4.60
C PRO A 819 -44.75 23.24 -4.60
N LEU A 820 -43.74 22.70 -3.91
CA LEU A 820 -42.37 23.21 -3.94
C LEU A 820 -41.57 22.76 -5.16
N VAL A 821 -42.04 21.79 -5.95
CA VAL A 821 -41.30 21.33 -7.14
C VAL A 821 -41.13 22.49 -8.12
N PHE A 822 -39.93 22.61 -8.64
CA PHE A 822 -39.48 23.66 -9.54
C PHE A 822 -38.69 23.03 -10.69
N LEU A 823 -38.86 23.57 -11.89
CA LEU A 823 -38.14 23.19 -13.10
C LEU A 823 -37.68 24.50 -13.76
N PRO A 824 -36.43 24.58 -14.23
CA PRO A 824 -35.87 25.79 -14.82
C PRO A 824 -36.54 26.09 -16.17
N GLU A 825 -36.83 27.37 -16.43
CA GLU A 825 -37.28 27.82 -17.75
C GLU A 825 -36.16 27.69 -18.79
N ALA A 826 -36.50 27.61 -20.07
CA ALA A 826 -35.54 27.35 -21.15
C ALA A 826 -34.40 28.38 -21.24
N THR A 827 -34.63 29.62 -20.80
CA THR A 827 -33.62 30.66 -20.60
C THR A 827 -32.54 30.20 -19.62
N LEU A 828 -32.92 29.92 -18.38
CA LEU A 828 -32.03 29.40 -17.32
C LEU A 828 -31.34 28.10 -17.74
N GLN A 829 -32.02 27.20 -18.45
CA GLN A 829 -31.39 25.99 -19.00
C GLN A 829 -30.26 26.31 -19.99
N SER A 830 -30.48 27.28 -20.89
CA SER A 830 -29.47 27.72 -21.86
C SER A 830 -28.32 28.52 -21.23
N GLU A 831 -28.60 29.32 -20.20
CA GLU A 831 -27.59 30.10 -19.47
C GLU A 831 -26.66 29.19 -18.65
N LEU A 832 -27.22 28.19 -17.94
CA LEU A 832 -26.43 27.15 -17.27
C LEU A 832 -25.59 26.32 -18.26
N ALA A 833 -26.08 26.11 -19.49
CA ALA A 833 -25.34 25.41 -20.53
C ALA A 833 -24.19 26.27 -21.12
N SER A 834 -24.41 27.56 -21.39
CA SER A 834 -23.36 28.48 -21.84
C SER A 834 -22.25 28.58 -20.81
N PHE A 835 -22.60 28.89 -19.56
CA PHE A 835 -21.65 28.97 -18.45
C PHE A 835 -20.78 27.71 -18.32
N LEU A 836 -21.35 26.52 -18.53
CA LEU A 836 -20.55 25.29 -18.54
C LEU A 836 -19.56 25.22 -19.70
N MET A 837 -19.95 25.63 -20.91
CA MET A 837 -19.03 25.68 -22.06
C MET A 837 -17.90 26.69 -21.82
N ASP A 838 -18.26 27.88 -21.34
CA ASP A 838 -17.38 29.04 -21.19
C ASP A 838 -16.34 28.84 -20.06
N HIS A 839 -16.73 28.22 -18.92
CA HIS A 839 -15.85 28.11 -17.74
C HIS A 839 -15.18 26.74 -17.55
N VAL A 840 -15.68 25.66 -18.16
CA VAL A 840 -15.14 24.29 -17.98
C VAL A 840 -14.34 23.79 -19.19
N PHE A 841 -14.82 24.01 -20.42
CA PHE A 841 -14.24 23.39 -21.63
C PHE A 841 -13.22 24.28 -22.37
N ILE A 842 -12.47 25.08 -21.60
CA ILE A 842 -11.42 26.00 -22.05
C ILE A 842 -10.22 25.22 -22.61
N GLN A 843 -9.60 25.68 -23.71
CA GLN A 843 -8.44 24.98 -24.30
C GLN A 843 -7.14 25.23 -23.51
N PRO A 844 -6.31 24.20 -23.23
CA PRO A 844 -5.01 24.41 -22.59
C PRO A 844 -4.00 25.09 -23.53
N GLY A 845 -3.84 26.41 -23.38
CA GLY A 845 -2.87 27.23 -24.11
C GLY A 845 -2.76 28.61 -23.48
N GLU A 846 -1.59 29.25 -23.62
CA GLU A 846 -1.27 30.59 -23.09
C GLU A 846 -1.24 30.75 -21.55
N MET A 847 -1.04 29.66 -20.81
CA MET A 847 -0.31 29.74 -19.53
C MET A 847 1.12 29.24 -19.73
N VAL A 848 2.09 30.07 -19.33
CA VAL A 848 3.51 29.69 -19.28
C VAL A 848 3.66 28.53 -18.28
N LYS A 849 4.69 27.71 -18.46
CA LYS A 849 5.08 26.74 -17.43
C LYS A 849 6.31 27.29 -16.72
N ASP A 850 6.15 27.77 -15.51
CA ASP A 850 7.27 28.03 -14.60
C ASP A 850 7.05 27.33 -13.25
N HIS A 851 8.13 27.12 -12.50
CA HIS A 851 8.23 25.90 -11.71
C HIS A 851 7.41 25.84 -10.40
N SER A 852 6.76 24.69 -10.18
CA SER A 852 6.23 24.11 -8.92
C SER A 852 5.06 24.83 -8.20
N GLN A 853 5.07 26.16 -8.04
CA GLN A 853 3.94 26.84 -7.39
C GLN A 853 2.69 26.92 -8.29
N GLU A 854 2.87 26.94 -9.62
CA GLU A 854 1.75 26.94 -10.55
C GLU A 854 0.99 25.60 -10.57
N ASP A 855 1.66 24.46 -10.33
CA ASP A 855 1.05 23.12 -10.40
C ASP A 855 -0.07 22.93 -9.35
N HIS A 856 0.15 23.41 -8.12
CA HIS A 856 -0.87 23.37 -7.06
C HIS A 856 -2.10 24.20 -7.43
N LEU A 857 -1.90 25.43 -7.91
CA LEU A 857 -2.99 26.32 -8.32
C LEU A 857 -3.77 25.77 -9.53
N GLN A 858 -3.07 25.14 -10.49
CA GLN A 858 -3.69 24.44 -11.62
C GLN A 858 -4.55 23.25 -11.17
N ILE A 859 -4.09 22.49 -10.16
CA ILE A 859 -4.86 21.40 -9.56
C ILE A 859 -6.12 21.91 -8.85
N GLU A 860 -6.05 23.02 -8.10
CA GLU A 860 -7.22 23.63 -7.46
C GLU A 860 -8.24 24.14 -8.48
N GLN A 861 -7.80 24.85 -9.52
CA GLN A 861 -8.66 25.29 -10.62
C GLN A 861 -9.29 24.10 -11.38
N LEU A 862 -8.55 23.01 -11.58
CA LEU A 862 -9.08 21.79 -12.16
C LEU A 862 -10.14 21.15 -11.26
N HIS A 863 -9.92 21.09 -9.94
CA HIS A 863 -10.94 20.66 -8.98
C HIS A 863 -12.17 21.57 -9.00
N GLN A 864 -12.00 22.89 -9.16
CA GLN A 864 -13.07 23.87 -9.30
C GLN A 864 -13.93 23.59 -10.55
N ARG A 865 -13.32 23.49 -11.73
CA ARG A 865 -14.03 23.13 -12.98
C ARG A 865 -14.70 21.74 -12.90
N ARG A 866 -14.05 20.75 -12.28
CA ARG A 866 -14.62 19.42 -12.02
C ARG A 866 -15.86 19.49 -11.11
N ARG A 867 -15.91 20.38 -10.11
CA ARG A 867 -17.11 20.62 -9.28
C ARG A 867 -18.27 21.19 -10.11
N LEU A 868 -18.01 22.18 -10.97
CA LEU A 868 -19.02 22.80 -11.85
C LEU A 868 -19.63 21.76 -12.81
N LEU A 869 -18.78 21.00 -13.51
CA LEU A 869 -19.21 19.93 -14.41
C LEU A 869 -20.04 18.85 -13.69
N ALA A 870 -19.61 18.44 -12.49
CA ALA A 870 -20.36 17.50 -11.68
C ALA A 870 -21.70 18.08 -11.18
N GLY A 871 -21.83 19.40 -11.06
CA GLY A 871 -23.11 20.10 -10.84
C GLY A 871 -24.07 19.88 -12.00
N PHE A 872 -23.67 20.29 -13.21
CA PHE A 872 -24.49 20.14 -14.42
C PHE A 872 -24.88 18.68 -14.71
N CYS A 873 -23.93 17.75 -14.56
CA CYS A 873 -24.18 16.32 -14.76
C CYS A 873 -25.24 15.75 -13.80
N LYS A 874 -25.33 16.26 -12.55
CA LYS A 874 -26.42 15.88 -11.63
C LYS A 874 -27.78 16.42 -12.11
N LEU A 875 -27.85 17.65 -12.60
CA LEU A 875 -29.10 18.25 -13.10
C LEU A 875 -29.71 17.43 -14.25
N LEU A 876 -28.87 16.93 -15.16
CA LEU A 876 -29.27 15.97 -16.20
C LEU A 876 -29.78 14.66 -15.58
N LEU A 877 -28.97 14.00 -14.74
CA LEU A 877 -29.27 12.66 -14.21
C LEU A 877 -30.48 12.60 -13.26
N PHE A 878 -30.80 13.69 -12.55
CA PHE A 878 -31.98 13.78 -11.70
C PHE A 878 -33.24 14.29 -12.42
N GLY A 879 -33.16 14.59 -13.72
CA GLY A 879 -34.31 15.02 -14.53
C GLY A 879 -34.76 16.46 -14.23
N VAL A 880 -33.80 17.35 -14.01
CA VAL A 880 -34.02 18.80 -13.90
C VAL A 880 -33.84 19.49 -15.25
N LEU A 881 -32.80 19.09 -15.99
CA LEU A 881 -32.55 19.46 -17.38
C LEU A 881 -32.99 18.33 -18.31
N GLU A 882 -33.28 18.66 -19.57
CA GLU A 882 -33.54 17.64 -20.59
C GLU A 882 -32.27 16.83 -20.88
N MET A 883 -32.39 15.49 -20.91
CA MET A 883 -31.25 14.59 -21.07
C MET A 883 -30.51 14.78 -22.41
N ASP A 884 -31.16 15.38 -23.42
CA ASP A 884 -30.50 15.69 -24.69
C ASP A 884 -29.38 16.74 -24.56
N ALA A 885 -29.45 17.66 -23.58
CA ALA A 885 -28.35 18.59 -23.28
C ALA A 885 -27.09 17.91 -22.70
N ALA A 886 -27.14 16.60 -22.43
CA ALA A 886 -25.92 15.82 -22.17
C ALA A 886 -25.04 15.68 -23.43
N SER A 887 -25.55 15.97 -24.64
CA SER A 887 -24.75 15.90 -25.85
C SER A 887 -23.61 16.92 -25.87
N ASP A 888 -23.85 18.11 -25.30
CA ASP A 888 -22.89 19.20 -25.15
C ASP A 888 -21.75 18.86 -24.20
N VAL A 889 -21.99 17.97 -23.22
CA VAL A 889 -20.94 17.41 -22.35
C VAL A 889 -20.23 16.24 -23.04
N PHE A 890 -20.98 15.31 -23.62
CA PHE A 890 -20.41 14.07 -24.18
C PHE A 890 -19.50 14.33 -25.39
N LYS A 891 -19.70 15.42 -26.16
CA LYS A 891 -18.80 15.79 -27.28
C LYS A 891 -17.35 16.05 -26.83
N HIS A 892 -17.14 16.49 -25.60
CA HIS A 892 -15.82 16.81 -25.06
C HIS A 892 -15.03 15.60 -24.50
N TYR A 893 -15.65 14.41 -24.43
CA TYR A 893 -15.11 13.21 -23.74
C TYR A 893 -13.72 12.75 -24.19
N ASN A 894 -13.36 12.93 -25.48
CA ASN A 894 -12.03 12.56 -25.97
C ASN A 894 -10.99 13.68 -25.79
N LYS A 895 -11.40 14.95 -25.92
CA LYS A 895 -10.50 16.13 -25.84
C LYS A 895 -10.05 16.42 -24.41
N PHE A 896 -10.95 16.26 -23.44
CA PHE A 896 -10.71 16.50 -22.00
C PHE A 896 -10.71 15.19 -21.20
N TYR A 897 -10.08 14.14 -21.73
CA TYR A 897 -10.12 12.81 -21.13
C TYR A 897 -9.34 12.71 -19.80
N SER A 898 -8.23 13.43 -19.67
CA SER A 898 -7.49 13.60 -18.41
C SER A 898 -8.32 14.31 -17.35
N ASP A 899 -8.93 15.43 -17.74
CA ASP A 899 -9.45 16.44 -16.83
C ASP A 899 -10.84 16.05 -16.31
N TYR A 900 -11.67 15.49 -17.19
CA TYR A 900 -13.11 15.25 -16.97
C TYR A 900 -13.58 13.83 -17.37
N GLY A 901 -12.68 12.98 -17.88
CA GLY A 901 -13.05 11.71 -18.51
C GLY A 901 -13.76 10.71 -17.61
N ASP A 902 -13.52 10.74 -16.30
CA ASP A 902 -14.23 9.94 -15.29
C ASP A 902 -15.66 10.43 -15.05
N ILE A 903 -15.84 11.74 -14.83
CA ILE A 903 -17.16 12.39 -14.62
C ILE A 903 -18.06 12.16 -15.83
N ILE A 904 -17.53 12.36 -17.03
CA ILE A 904 -18.28 12.19 -18.28
C ILE A 904 -18.63 10.71 -18.51
N LYS A 905 -17.71 9.78 -18.22
CA LYS A 905 -17.92 8.32 -18.35
C LYS A 905 -18.96 7.77 -17.37
N GLU A 906 -18.99 8.26 -16.12
CA GLU A 906 -20.01 7.88 -15.15
C GLU A 906 -21.37 8.47 -15.56
N THR A 907 -21.41 9.72 -16.00
CA THR A 907 -22.64 10.37 -16.48
C THR A 907 -23.23 9.63 -17.69
N LEU A 908 -22.41 9.25 -18.67
CA LEU A 908 -22.79 8.38 -19.79
C LEU A 908 -23.32 7.03 -19.30
N THR A 909 -22.65 6.42 -18.32
CA THR A 909 -23.04 5.12 -17.75
C THR A 909 -24.39 5.18 -17.05
N ARG A 910 -24.67 6.27 -16.30
CA ARG A 910 -25.96 6.51 -15.63
C ARG A 910 -27.07 6.88 -16.60
N ALA A 911 -26.84 7.78 -17.56
CA ALA A 911 -27.82 8.12 -18.59
C ALA A 911 -28.29 6.88 -19.37
N ARG A 912 -27.37 5.95 -19.65
CA ARG A 912 -27.66 4.65 -20.29
C ARG A 912 -28.40 3.66 -19.38
N GLN A 913 -28.26 3.76 -18.05
CA GLN A 913 -29.06 2.98 -17.09
C GLN A 913 -30.49 3.53 -16.98
N ILE A 914 -30.68 4.84 -17.17
CA ILE A 914 -32.00 5.50 -17.19
C ILE A 914 -32.75 5.15 -18.50
N ASP A 915 -32.19 5.47 -19.66
CA ASP A 915 -32.70 5.00 -20.97
C ASP A 915 -31.53 4.74 -21.95
N ARG A 916 -31.33 3.46 -22.29
CA ARG A 916 -30.33 2.98 -23.25
C ARG A 916 -30.58 3.48 -24.68
N SER A 917 -31.84 3.61 -25.08
CA SER A 917 -32.25 4.12 -26.40
C SER A 917 -32.02 5.63 -26.47
N HIS A 918 -32.47 6.39 -25.47
CA HIS A 918 -32.23 7.84 -25.42
C HIS A 918 -30.74 8.15 -25.39
N CYS A 919 -29.97 7.50 -24.52
CA CYS A 919 -28.52 7.63 -24.48
C CYS A 919 -27.87 7.40 -25.86
N SER A 920 -28.32 6.41 -26.64
CA SER A 920 -27.79 6.19 -28.00
C SER A 920 -28.11 7.32 -29.00
N ARG A 921 -29.24 8.03 -28.84
CA ARG A 921 -29.58 9.23 -29.63
C ARG A 921 -28.71 10.42 -29.25
N ILE A 922 -28.43 10.58 -27.95
CA ILE A 922 -27.60 11.67 -27.40
C ILE A 922 -26.14 11.53 -27.84
N LEU A 923 -25.58 10.32 -27.76
CA LEU A 923 -24.20 10.05 -28.22
C LEU A 923 -24.04 10.31 -29.73
N LEU A 924 -25.10 10.11 -30.52
CA LEU A 924 -25.14 10.51 -31.92
C LEU A 924 -25.26 12.03 -32.08
N LEU A 925 -26.06 12.70 -31.25
CA LEU A 925 -26.22 14.16 -31.26
C LEU A 925 -24.88 14.86 -31.00
N SER A 926 -24.07 14.38 -30.05
CA SER A 926 -22.70 14.89 -29.82
C SER A 926 -21.81 14.79 -31.07
N LEU A 927 -21.84 13.64 -31.76
CA LEU A 927 -21.05 13.45 -32.99
C LEU A 927 -21.57 14.35 -34.12
N LYS A 928 -22.88 14.58 -34.19
CA LYS A 928 -23.50 15.52 -35.14
C LYS A 928 -23.13 16.97 -34.85
N GLN A 929 -23.08 17.37 -33.58
CA GLN A 929 -22.65 18.71 -33.16
C GLN A 929 -21.20 18.96 -33.59
N LEU A 930 -20.25 18.12 -33.17
CA LEU A 930 -18.83 18.19 -33.59
C LEU A 930 -18.66 18.24 -35.12
N TYR A 931 -19.41 17.41 -35.85
CA TYR A 931 -19.34 17.38 -37.30
C TYR A 931 -19.92 18.64 -37.97
N THR A 932 -20.85 19.33 -37.30
CA THR A 932 -21.43 20.59 -37.75
C THR A 932 -20.50 21.76 -37.43
N GLU A 933 -19.89 21.77 -36.24
CA GLU A 933 -18.84 22.70 -35.82
C GLU A 933 -17.66 22.66 -36.82
N LEU A 934 -17.09 21.48 -37.08
CA LEU A 934 -16.02 21.28 -38.07
C LEU A 934 -16.41 21.73 -39.49
N LEU A 935 -17.66 21.51 -39.90
CA LEU A 935 -18.17 21.90 -41.21
C LEU A 935 -18.36 23.42 -41.33
N GLN A 936 -18.63 24.12 -40.24
CA GLN A 936 -18.73 25.59 -40.19
C GLN A 936 -17.34 26.24 -40.21
N GLU A 937 -16.39 25.73 -39.43
CA GLU A 937 -15.02 26.24 -39.38
C GLU A 937 -14.23 26.02 -40.67
N HIS A 938 -14.22 24.77 -41.18
CA HIS A 938 -13.29 24.32 -42.23
C HIS A 938 -13.96 24.12 -43.60
N GLY A 939 -15.29 24.23 -43.69
CA GLY A 939 -16.05 23.99 -44.91
C GLY A 939 -16.13 22.50 -45.30
N PRO A 940 -16.70 22.17 -46.48
CA PRO A 940 -17.03 20.78 -46.83
C PRO A 940 -15.88 19.95 -47.44
N GLN A 941 -14.76 20.57 -47.79
CA GLN A 941 -13.62 19.93 -48.48
C GLN A 941 -12.50 19.59 -47.48
N GLY A 942 -11.70 18.56 -47.75
CA GLY A 942 -10.54 18.17 -46.92
C GLY A 942 -10.84 17.58 -45.53
N LEU A 943 -12.05 17.78 -44.97
CA LEU A 943 -12.45 17.41 -43.60
C LEU A 943 -11.97 16.04 -43.10
N ASN A 944 -11.95 15.01 -43.95
CA ASN A 944 -11.57 13.65 -43.57
C ASN A 944 -10.09 13.51 -43.15
N GLU A 945 -9.25 14.49 -43.50
CA GLU A 945 -7.81 14.53 -43.25
C GLU A 945 -7.45 15.42 -42.04
N LEU A 946 -8.40 16.16 -41.48
CA LEU A 946 -8.19 17.03 -40.32
C LEU A 946 -7.99 16.22 -39.03
N PRO A 947 -7.05 16.59 -38.15
CA PRO A 947 -6.85 15.94 -36.84
C PRO A 947 -8.13 15.86 -36.00
N ALA A 948 -8.93 16.94 -35.96
CA ALA A 948 -10.17 16.97 -35.19
C ALA A 948 -11.26 16.01 -35.74
N PHE A 949 -11.25 15.67 -37.03
CA PHE A 949 -12.11 14.62 -37.58
C PHE A 949 -11.63 13.21 -37.17
N ILE A 950 -10.31 13.02 -37.06
CA ILE A 950 -9.70 11.79 -36.53
C ILE A 950 -10.09 11.61 -35.04
N GLU A 951 -10.04 12.69 -34.24
CA GLU A 951 -10.50 12.69 -32.85
C GLU A 951 -12.01 12.36 -32.74
N MET A 952 -12.86 12.98 -33.57
CA MET A 952 -14.30 12.68 -33.60
C MET A 952 -14.58 11.21 -33.96
N ARG A 953 -13.81 10.62 -34.90
CA ARG A 953 -13.90 9.19 -35.25
C ARG A 953 -13.49 8.29 -34.09
N ASP A 954 -12.45 8.66 -33.35
CA ASP A 954 -11.95 7.86 -32.23
C ASP A 954 -12.83 8.02 -30.97
N LEU A 955 -13.48 9.19 -30.78
CA LEU A 955 -14.61 9.39 -29.86
C LEU A 955 -15.78 8.46 -30.20
N ALA A 956 -16.19 8.39 -31.48
CA ALA A 956 -17.22 7.47 -31.92
C ALA A 956 -16.87 6.00 -31.64
N ARG A 957 -15.59 5.62 -31.76
CA ARG A 957 -15.09 4.29 -31.35
C ARG A 957 -15.24 4.08 -29.82
N ARG A 958 -14.89 5.07 -28.99
CA ARG A 958 -15.10 5.00 -27.52
C ARG A 958 -16.58 4.85 -27.17
N PHE A 959 -17.47 5.61 -27.82
CA PHE A 959 -18.92 5.48 -27.62
C PHE A 959 -19.46 4.10 -28.00
N ALA A 960 -19.05 3.55 -29.15
CA ALA A 960 -19.44 2.20 -29.57
C ALA A 960 -18.96 1.12 -28.56
N LEU A 961 -17.71 1.22 -28.08
CA LEU A 961 -17.17 0.32 -27.06
C LEU A 961 -17.94 0.37 -25.73
N SER A 962 -18.52 1.53 -25.38
CA SER A 962 -19.27 1.68 -24.12
C SER A 962 -20.43 0.68 -23.97
N PHE A 963 -21.07 0.28 -25.08
CA PHE A 963 -22.22 -0.63 -25.07
C PHE A 963 -21.86 -2.10 -24.78
N GLY A 964 -20.56 -2.44 -24.77
CA GLY A 964 -20.03 -3.74 -24.36
C GLY A 964 -20.11 -4.86 -25.42
N PRO A 965 -19.51 -6.03 -25.14
CA PRO A 965 -19.33 -7.12 -26.11
C PRO A 965 -20.63 -7.87 -26.47
N GLN A 966 -21.76 -7.59 -25.81
CA GLN A 966 -23.08 -8.15 -26.14
C GLN A 966 -23.70 -7.45 -27.37
N GLN A 967 -22.95 -7.41 -28.47
CA GLN A 967 -23.30 -6.69 -29.70
C GLN A 967 -24.65 -7.12 -30.29
N LEU A 968 -25.11 -8.36 -30.06
CA LEU A 968 -26.38 -8.86 -30.57
C LEU A 968 -27.61 -8.12 -30.02
N GLN A 969 -27.61 -7.69 -28.75
CA GLN A 969 -28.72 -6.89 -28.18
C GLN A 969 -28.60 -5.39 -28.49
N ASN A 970 -27.38 -4.92 -28.76
CA ASN A 970 -27.11 -3.52 -29.10
C ASN A 970 -27.08 -3.25 -30.61
N ARG A 971 -27.34 -4.28 -31.43
CA ARG A 971 -26.98 -4.31 -32.85
C ARG A 971 -27.57 -3.12 -33.59
N ASP A 972 -28.86 -2.86 -33.39
CA ASP A 972 -29.57 -1.77 -34.07
C ASP A 972 -29.16 -0.38 -33.56
N LEU A 973 -28.71 -0.25 -32.30
CA LEU A 973 -28.22 1.02 -31.75
C LEU A 973 -26.80 1.35 -32.25
N VAL A 974 -25.90 0.36 -32.29
CA VAL A 974 -24.56 0.51 -32.87
C VAL A 974 -24.65 0.73 -34.39
N VAL A 975 -25.54 0.01 -35.07
CA VAL A 975 -25.84 0.23 -36.50
C VAL A 975 -26.51 1.58 -36.73
N MET A 976 -27.33 2.10 -35.80
CA MET A 976 -27.90 3.46 -35.87
C MET A 976 -26.81 4.53 -35.75
N LEU A 977 -25.91 4.42 -34.76
CA LEU A 977 -24.73 5.29 -34.61
C LEU A 977 -23.84 5.26 -35.87
N HIS A 978 -23.52 4.07 -36.39
CA HIS A 978 -22.70 3.90 -37.60
C HIS A 978 -23.41 4.34 -38.89
N LYS A 979 -24.75 4.28 -38.96
CA LYS A 979 -25.51 4.77 -40.13
C LYS A 979 -25.69 6.28 -40.11
N LEU A 980 -26.00 6.89 -38.96
CA LEU A 980 -26.35 8.31 -38.92
C LEU A 980 -25.10 9.23 -38.90
N SER A 981 -23.98 8.77 -38.35
CA SER A 981 -22.66 9.41 -38.58
C SER A 981 -22.21 9.38 -40.06
N TYR A 982 -22.90 8.63 -40.92
CA TYR A 982 -22.56 8.43 -42.33
C TYR A 982 -23.62 8.98 -43.31
N LEU A 983 -24.90 8.99 -42.93
CA LEU A 983 -26.02 9.35 -43.80
C LEU A 983 -26.34 10.85 -43.86
N GLU A 984 -26.10 11.63 -42.81
CA GLU A 984 -26.62 13.01 -42.80
C GLU A 984 -25.91 13.95 -43.79
N LYS A 985 -24.64 13.69 -44.15
CA LYS A 985 -23.97 14.40 -45.27
C LYS A 985 -24.32 13.84 -46.66
N CYS A 986 -24.98 12.67 -46.76
CA CYS A 986 -25.45 12.16 -48.05
C CYS A 986 -26.75 12.83 -48.54
N LEU A 987 -27.54 13.43 -47.64
CA LEU A 987 -28.98 13.62 -47.89
C LEU A 987 -29.47 15.03 -48.26
N GLN A 988 -28.65 16.09 -48.19
CA GLN A 988 -29.15 17.45 -48.48
C GLN A 988 -28.32 18.40 -49.36
N ARG A 989 -26.99 18.22 -49.58
CA ARG A 989 -26.26 19.20 -50.43
C ARG A 989 -24.93 18.76 -51.09
N VAL A 990 -24.94 17.68 -51.87
CA VAL A 990 -23.96 17.49 -52.97
C VAL A 990 -24.72 17.15 -54.25
N SER A 991 -24.52 17.95 -55.31
CA SER A 991 -25.09 17.69 -56.63
C SER A 991 -24.12 16.90 -57.49
N GLN A 992 -24.61 15.82 -58.12
CA GLN A 992 -24.08 15.17 -59.33
C GLN A 992 -22.55 15.06 -59.49
N ALA A 993 -21.95 13.98 -58.97
CA ALA A 993 -20.68 13.43 -59.47
C ALA A 993 -20.60 11.90 -59.22
N PRO A 994 -20.34 11.05 -60.23
CA PRO A 994 -20.26 9.60 -60.06
C PRO A 994 -18.81 9.07 -60.03
N SER A 995 -18.26 8.83 -58.83
CA SER A 995 -17.09 7.97 -58.61
C SER A 995 -17.18 7.30 -57.22
N HIS A 996 -16.63 6.09 -57.07
CA HIS A 996 -16.86 5.25 -55.88
C HIS A 996 -15.86 5.47 -54.74
N PRO A 997 -16.33 5.80 -53.52
CA PRO A 997 -15.61 5.48 -52.28
C PRO A 997 -16.41 4.57 -51.29
N TRP A 998 -17.08 3.50 -51.76
CA TRP A 998 -18.07 2.75 -50.94
C TRP A 998 -17.77 1.25 -50.69
N GLY A 999 -16.72 0.68 -51.29
CA GLY A 999 -16.45 -0.77 -51.27
C GLY A 999 -16.35 -1.40 -49.88
N SER A 1000 -15.70 -0.71 -48.94
CA SER A 1000 -15.53 -1.16 -47.55
C SER A 1000 -16.87 -1.30 -46.80
N VAL A 1001 -17.84 -0.44 -47.12
CA VAL A 1001 -19.14 -0.41 -46.41
C VAL A 1001 -20.11 -1.45 -46.99
N THR A 1002 -20.14 -1.66 -48.30
CA THR A 1002 -20.87 -2.81 -48.87
C THR A 1002 -20.35 -4.13 -48.32
N THR A 1003 -19.02 -4.30 -48.23
CA THR A 1003 -18.40 -5.52 -47.70
C THR A 1003 -18.80 -5.77 -46.23
N TYR A 1004 -18.79 -4.72 -45.40
CA TYR A 1004 -19.26 -4.80 -44.01
C TYR A 1004 -20.77 -5.01 -43.88
N CYS A 1005 -21.59 -4.53 -44.82
CA CYS A 1005 -23.02 -4.82 -44.83
C CYS A 1005 -23.31 -6.28 -45.22
N HIS A 1006 -22.52 -6.86 -46.13
CA HIS A 1006 -22.66 -8.26 -46.55
C HIS A 1006 -22.20 -9.27 -45.48
N SER A 1007 -21.23 -8.93 -44.63
CA SER A 1007 -20.86 -9.77 -43.48
C SER A 1007 -21.89 -9.74 -42.33
N LEU A 1008 -22.95 -8.92 -42.43
CA LEU A 1008 -24.00 -8.78 -41.42
C LEU A 1008 -25.33 -9.45 -41.80
N SER A 1009 -25.52 -9.92 -43.03
CA SER A 1009 -26.70 -10.73 -43.39
C SER A 1009 -26.53 -12.19 -42.93
N PRO A 1010 -27.47 -12.76 -42.15
CA PRO A 1010 -27.42 -14.17 -41.80
C PRO A 1010 -27.67 -15.03 -43.05
N VAL A 1011 -26.81 -16.02 -43.29
CA VAL A 1011 -26.99 -16.98 -44.38
C VAL A 1011 -27.96 -18.07 -43.94
N GLU A 1012 -29.13 -18.14 -44.59
CA GLU A 1012 -30.07 -19.25 -44.40
C GLU A 1012 -29.55 -20.51 -45.10
N ASN A 1013 -28.94 -21.41 -44.34
CA ASN A 1013 -28.54 -22.73 -44.85
C ASN A 1013 -29.78 -23.56 -45.17
N THR A 1014 -29.99 -23.85 -46.46
CA THR A 1014 -31.13 -24.61 -46.96
C THR A 1014 -30.76 -26.07 -47.24
N THR A 1015 -31.31 -27.01 -46.47
CA THR A 1015 -31.36 -28.44 -46.81
C THR A 1015 -32.65 -29.09 -46.30
N GLU A 1016 -33.47 -29.54 -47.25
CA GLU A 1016 -34.51 -30.58 -47.17
C GLU A 1016 -35.67 -30.47 -46.14
N GLY A 1017 -36.91 -30.73 -46.60
CA GLY A 1017 -38.08 -30.94 -45.73
C GLY A 1017 -39.38 -30.23 -46.18
N SER A 1018 -40.22 -30.92 -46.94
CA SER A 1018 -41.60 -30.53 -47.29
C SER A 1018 -42.52 -31.75 -47.11
N PRO A 1019 -43.87 -31.63 -46.94
CA PRO A 1019 -44.73 -30.60 -47.54
C PRO A 1019 -45.97 -30.12 -46.71
N GLN A 1020 -46.84 -29.35 -47.41
CA GLN A 1020 -48.28 -29.03 -47.14
C GLN A 1020 -48.63 -27.89 -46.16
N GLY A 1021 -49.33 -26.85 -46.68
CA GLY A 1021 -49.89 -25.73 -45.87
C GLY A 1021 -50.24 -24.42 -46.62
N TYR A 1022 -51.08 -24.46 -47.66
CA TYR A 1022 -51.62 -23.27 -48.37
C TYR A 1022 -52.88 -22.68 -47.67
N PRO A 1023 -53.45 -21.49 -48.01
CA PRO A 1023 -53.02 -20.46 -49.01
C PRO A 1023 -53.18 -18.94 -48.64
N HIS A 1024 -52.43 -18.08 -49.36
CA HIS A 1024 -52.78 -16.69 -49.78
C HIS A 1024 -52.85 -15.56 -48.70
N SER A 1025 -52.76 -14.25 -49.03
CA SER A 1025 -53.00 -13.55 -50.32
C SER A 1025 -52.13 -12.33 -50.67
N LYS A 1026 -51.68 -12.30 -51.94
CA LYS A 1026 -51.54 -11.17 -52.91
C LYS A 1026 -50.93 -9.80 -52.50
N LYS A 1027 -49.84 -9.47 -53.20
CA LYS A 1027 -49.15 -8.17 -53.37
C LYS A 1027 -50.05 -6.99 -53.81
N ARG A 1028 -49.52 -5.76 -53.61
CA ARG A 1028 -49.48 -4.71 -54.67
C ARG A 1028 -48.04 -4.27 -54.95
N ARG A 1029 -47.79 -3.72 -56.13
CA ARG A 1029 -46.46 -3.49 -56.75
C ARG A 1029 -46.56 -2.44 -57.87
N ILE A 1030 -45.61 -1.50 -57.92
CA ILE A 1030 -45.17 -0.71 -59.10
C ILE A 1030 -43.67 -0.41 -58.77
N GLU A 1031 -42.60 -0.86 -59.45
CA GLU A 1031 -42.16 -0.82 -60.87
C GLU A 1031 -41.59 0.56 -61.30
N GLY A 1032 -40.43 0.69 -61.98
CA GLY A 1032 -39.39 -0.30 -62.31
C GLY A 1032 -38.39 0.20 -63.39
N SER A 1033 -37.32 -0.58 -63.65
CA SER A 1033 -36.39 -0.55 -64.84
C SER A 1033 -35.44 0.66 -65.05
N SER A 1034 -34.32 0.56 -65.81
CA SER A 1034 -33.41 -0.58 -66.19
C SER A 1034 -32.24 -0.16 -67.12
N ARG A 1035 -31.01 -0.76 -66.95
CA ARG A 1035 -29.95 -1.07 -67.98
C ARG A 1035 -29.38 0.09 -68.83
N GLN A 1036 -28.26 0.04 -69.59
CA GLN A 1036 -27.20 -0.93 -70.05
C GLN A 1036 -25.80 -0.24 -69.85
N GLN A 1037 -24.59 -0.81 -69.80
CA GLN A 1037 -23.88 -2.00 -70.35
C GLN A 1037 -23.21 -1.85 -71.73
N ARG A 1038 -21.85 -1.75 -71.72
CA ARG A 1038 -20.77 -2.18 -72.67
C ARG A 1038 -19.42 -1.90 -71.95
N GLU A 1039 -18.33 -2.68 -71.95
CA GLU A 1039 -17.69 -3.73 -72.78
C GLU A 1039 -16.55 -3.25 -73.71
N ASP A 1040 -15.56 -4.14 -73.92
CA ASP A 1040 -14.21 -3.98 -74.55
C ASP A 1040 -13.14 -3.18 -73.76
N ILE A 1041 -11.84 -3.55 -73.65
CA ILE A 1041 -11.04 -4.72 -74.15
C ILE A 1041 -9.85 -5.03 -73.17
N SER A 1042 -9.21 -6.20 -73.29
CA SER A 1042 -8.08 -6.73 -72.47
C SER A 1042 -6.70 -6.08 -72.76
N SER A 1043 -5.59 -6.29 -72.03
CA SER A 1043 -5.16 -7.29 -71.00
C SER A 1043 -4.17 -6.64 -69.98
N SER A 1044 -3.23 -7.23 -69.21
CA SER A 1044 -2.65 -8.59 -68.99
C SER A 1044 -1.71 -8.59 -67.75
N GLN A 1045 -1.52 -9.74 -67.07
CA GLN A 1045 -0.46 -10.13 -66.10
C GLN A 1045 -0.18 -9.18 -64.91
N GLU A 1046 -0.44 -9.54 -63.64
CA GLU A 1046 0.13 -10.62 -62.80
C GLU A 1046 1.64 -10.49 -62.51
N GLU A 1047 1.98 -10.14 -61.25
CA GLU A 1047 2.75 -11.03 -60.36
C GLU A 1047 2.56 -10.64 -58.87
N SER A 1048 3.07 -11.45 -57.94
CA SER A 1048 2.66 -11.45 -56.53
C SER A 1048 3.81 -11.19 -55.53
N LEU A 1049 3.51 -10.59 -54.38
CA LEU A 1049 4.32 -10.75 -53.16
C LEU A 1049 3.44 -11.08 -51.95
N GLN A 1050 3.84 -12.12 -51.20
CA GLN A 1050 3.29 -12.47 -49.91
C GLN A 1050 3.98 -11.68 -48.79
N LEU A 1051 3.28 -11.40 -47.69
CA LEU A 1051 3.94 -11.05 -46.43
C LEU A 1051 3.10 -11.48 -45.22
N ASN A 1052 3.60 -12.47 -44.48
CA ASN A 1052 3.04 -12.89 -43.21
C ASN A 1052 3.50 -11.94 -42.10
N SER A 1053 2.59 -11.32 -41.36
CA SER A 1053 2.86 -10.82 -40.00
C SER A 1053 1.55 -10.64 -39.23
N ILE A 1054 1.37 -11.39 -38.14
CA ILE A 1054 0.29 -11.14 -37.18
C ILE A 1054 0.89 -10.35 -36.00
N PRO A 1055 0.48 -9.09 -35.74
CA PRO A 1055 0.83 -8.41 -34.50
C PRO A 1055 0.07 -9.06 -33.32
N PRO A 1056 0.71 -9.31 -32.17
CA PRO A 1056 0.15 -10.16 -31.12
C PRO A 1056 -0.95 -9.47 -30.30
N THR A 1057 -2.00 -10.23 -29.97
CA THR A 1057 -2.98 -9.86 -28.94
C THR A 1057 -2.38 -9.94 -27.53
N PRO A 1058 -2.55 -8.94 -26.66
CA PRO A 1058 -2.15 -9.04 -25.26
C PRO A 1058 -3.08 -10.00 -24.50
N THR A 1059 -2.49 -11.00 -23.83
CA THR A 1059 -3.24 -12.01 -23.09
C THR A 1059 -3.55 -11.50 -21.67
N LEU A 1060 -4.77 -11.04 -21.43
CA LEU A 1060 -5.21 -10.66 -20.08
C LEU A 1060 -5.61 -11.89 -19.26
N THR A 1061 -5.07 -11.99 -18.04
CA THR A 1061 -5.27 -13.13 -17.14
C THR A 1061 -6.63 -13.07 -16.42
N SER A 1062 -7.26 -14.24 -16.26
CA SER A 1062 -8.63 -14.35 -15.73
C SER A 1062 -8.69 -14.37 -14.20
N THR A 1063 -9.11 -13.25 -13.59
CA THR A 1063 -9.54 -13.18 -12.18
C THR A 1063 -11.05 -13.35 -12.06
N ALA A 1064 -11.54 -14.57 -12.29
CA ALA A 1064 -12.96 -14.89 -12.23
C ALA A 1064 -13.54 -14.85 -10.78
N VAL A 1065 -14.07 -13.68 -10.38
CA VAL A 1065 -14.86 -13.53 -9.15
C VAL A 1065 -16.20 -14.26 -9.30
N LYS A 1066 -16.47 -15.22 -8.42
CA LYS A 1066 -17.74 -15.97 -8.40
C LYS A 1066 -18.85 -15.16 -7.72
N ASN A 1067 -19.69 -14.49 -8.50
CA ASN A 1067 -20.98 -14.03 -8.02
C ASN A 1067 -21.86 -15.24 -7.65
N ARG A 1068 -22.33 -15.30 -6.41
CA ARG A 1068 -23.47 -16.13 -6.01
C ARG A 1068 -24.75 -15.31 -6.13
N GLN A 1069 -25.83 -15.94 -6.59
CA GLN A 1069 -27.18 -15.38 -6.48
C GLN A 1069 -27.71 -15.56 -5.04
N PRO A 1070 -28.59 -14.67 -4.55
CA PRO A 1070 -29.31 -14.89 -3.31
C PRO A 1070 -30.41 -15.95 -3.50
N LEU A 1071 -30.88 -16.52 -2.39
CA LEU A 1071 -32.10 -17.32 -2.31
C LEU A 1071 -32.86 -16.91 -1.04
N GLU A 1072 -34.19 -16.86 -1.09
CA GLU A 1072 -35.04 -16.30 -0.04
C GLU A 1072 -35.45 -17.33 1.03
N GLY A 1073 -35.58 -16.87 2.29
CA GLY A 1073 -36.56 -17.31 3.29
C GLY A 1073 -36.45 -18.72 3.91
N LEU A 1074 -36.27 -18.78 5.24
CA LEU A 1074 -37.34 -19.18 6.19
C LEU A 1074 -36.90 -19.14 7.68
N GLU A 1075 -37.71 -18.43 8.47
CA GLU A 1075 -38.12 -18.58 9.89
C GLU A 1075 -37.22 -19.26 10.96
N GLU A 1076 -36.92 -18.45 12.00
CA GLU A 1076 -37.03 -18.69 13.46
C GLU A 1076 -36.75 -20.07 14.11
N MET A 1077 -35.85 -20.09 15.10
CA MET A 1077 -36.23 -20.26 16.53
C MET A 1077 -35.06 -19.92 17.50
N GLU A 1078 -35.41 -19.65 18.77
CA GLU A 1078 -34.51 -19.30 19.87
C GLU A 1078 -34.01 -20.54 20.66
N ASP A 1079 -32.85 -20.44 21.33
CA ASP A 1079 -32.67 -20.97 22.70
C ASP A 1079 -31.42 -20.35 23.42
N GLU A 1080 -31.41 -20.35 24.75
CA GLU A 1080 -30.29 -19.87 25.61
C GLU A 1080 -29.40 -21.02 26.14
N GLY A 1081 -28.23 -20.74 26.77
CA GLY A 1081 -27.48 -21.81 27.46
C GLY A 1081 -26.01 -21.61 27.89
N SER A 1082 -25.72 -20.62 28.73
CA SER A 1082 -24.64 -20.49 29.76
C SER A 1082 -23.50 -21.53 29.97
N SER A 1083 -22.38 -21.04 30.55
CA SER A 1083 -21.36 -21.75 31.39
C SER A 1083 -20.21 -22.45 30.61
N GLU A 1084 -18.91 -22.11 30.73
CA GLU A 1084 -17.94 -22.21 31.87
C GLU A 1084 -17.48 -23.67 32.18
N SER A 1085 -16.22 -23.98 32.56
CA SER A 1085 -14.98 -23.18 32.77
C SER A 1085 -13.71 -24.08 32.94
N GLU A 1086 -12.53 -23.47 33.19
CA GLU A 1086 -11.34 -24.03 33.89
C GLU A 1086 -10.47 -25.16 33.23
N PHE A 1087 -9.15 -25.36 33.50
CA PHE A 1087 -8.11 -24.57 34.21
C PHE A 1087 -6.63 -24.94 33.81
N THR A 1088 -5.78 -23.94 33.50
CA THR A 1088 -4.34 -23.82 33.91
C THR A 1088 -3.30 -24.94 33.52
N GLN A 1089 -1.98 -24.94 33.86
CA GLN A 1089 -1.14 -24.06 34.70
C GLN A 1089 0.40 -24.08 34.41
N ARG A 1090 1.04 -22.88 34.29
CA ARG A 1090 2.46 -22.52 34.64
C ARG A 1090 3.61 -23.37 34.01
N GLN A 1091 4.92 -23.14 34.21
CA GLN A 1091 5.78 -22.13 34.90
C GLN A 1091 7.05 -21.94 34.03
N LEU A 1092 7.74 -20.81 33.83
CA LEU A 1092 8.21 -19.68 34.67
C LEU A 1092 9.41 -20.01 35.60
N LEU A 1093 10.61 -19.54 35.25
CA LEU A 1093 11.86 -19.24 36.01
C LEU A 1093 13.00 -19.07 34.95
N SER A 1094 13.86 -18.05 34.85
CA SER A 1094 14.39 -16.99 35.74
C SER A 1094 15.43 -17.47 36.76
N GLY A 1095 16.72 -17.12 36.55
CA GLY A 1095 17.84 -17.65 37.36
C GLY A 1095 19.25 -17.07 37.05
N THR A 1096 19.44 -15.79 37.38
CA THR A 1096 20.66 -15.14 37.95
C THR A 1096 22.06 -15.78 37.82
N GLN A 1097 23.07 -15.00 37.38
CA GLN A 1097 24.12 -14.45 38.29
C GLN A 1097 25.00 -13.35 37.64
N ARG A 1098 25.78 -12.63 38.46
CA ARG A 1098 26.50 -11.37 38.11
C ARG A 1098 27.59 -11.01 39.15
N SER A 1099 28.87 -10.95 38.77
CA SER A 1099 29.94 -10.17 39.46
C SER A 1099 31.24 -10.20 38.59
N ARG A 1100 31.87 -9.07 38.21
CA ARG A 1100 33.06 -8.40 38.81
C ARG A 1100 34.21 -9.35 39.19
N PHE A 1101 35.50 -9.03 39.05
CA PHE A 1101 36.22 -7.73 39.09
C PHE A 1101 37.37 -7.71 38.02
N LEU A 1102 38.32 -6.77 37.89
CA LEU A 1102 38.77 -5.62 38.71
C LEU A 1102 39.19 -4.39 37.85
N SER A 1103 40.35 -3.78 38.11
CA SER A 1103 41.03 -2.64 37.45
C SER A 1103 42.54 -2.73 37.87
N PRO A 1104 43.49 -1.75 37.72
CA PRO A 1104 43.38 -0.33 37.32
C PRO A 1104 44.56 0.30 36.50
N ARG A 1105 44.40 1.61 36.18
CA ARG A 1105 45.48 2.64 35.90
C ARG A 1105 46.32 2.45 34.62
N HIS A 1106 47.00 3.46 34.05
CA HIS A 1106 47.22 4.87 34.44
C HIS A 1106 46.99 5.88 33.30
N SER A 1107 46.47 7.04 33.69
CA SER A 1107 46.46 8.37 33.05
C SER A 1107 47.70 8.81 32.24
N GLN A 1108 47.50 9.52 31.11
CA GLN A 1108 47.72 11.00 31.04
C GLN A 1108 47.30 11.65 29.70
N THR A 1109 46.76 12.86 29.82
CA THR A 1109 46.48 13.88 28.78
C THR A 1109 47.18 15.18 29.19
N PRO A 1110 47.26 16.26 28.36
CA PRO A 1110 46.97 16.41 26.92
C PRO A 1110 48.18 17.00 26.14
N PHE A 1111 48.03 17.31 24.84
CA PHE A 1111 48.10 18.70 24.31
C PHE A 1111 48.07 18.73 22.77
N ASN A 1112 47.14 19.52 22.21
CA ASN A 1112 47.21 20.11 20.86
C ASN A 1112 47.96 21.46 20.99
N PRO A 1113 48.56 22.07 19.93
CA PRO A 1113 47.79 22.49 18.75
C PRO A 1113 48.54 22.56 17.39
N SER A 1114 47.79 23.00 16.36
CA SER A 1114 48.21 23.70 15.13
C SER A 1114 49.12 22.99 14.09
N GLY A 1115 48.62 22.94 12.84
CA GLY A 1115 49.44 22.86 11.62
C GLY A 1115 49.97 24.25 11.20
N PRO A 1116 50.30 24.53 9.92
CA PRO A 1116 49.93 23.80 8.69
C PRO A 1116 51.09 23.55 7.69
N GLY A 1117 50.79 22.96 6.52
CA GLY A 1117 51.46 23.34 5.26
C GLY A 1117 52.24 22.26 4.47
N LEU A 1118 51.72 21.96 3.27
CA LEU A 1118 52.43 21.79 1.98
C LEU A 1118 53.84 21.12 1.91
N GLY A 1119 53.97 20.05 1.08
CA GLY A 1119 54.98 20.10 0.00
C GLY A 1119 55.82 18.86 -0.42
N LYS A 1120 55.26 18.01 -1.31
CA LYS A 1120 55.94 17.33 -2.46
C LYS A 1120 57.04 16.24 -2.26
N LYS A 1121 57.06 15.32 -3.25
CA LYS A 1121 58.15 14.42 -3.78
C LYS A 1121 58.38 12.98 -3.22
N LEU A 1122 57.80 12.01 -3.97
CA LEU A 1122 58.47 11.06 -4.91
C LEU A 1122 59.58 10.06 -4.47
N THR A 1123 59.19 8.77 -4.51
CA THR A 1123 59.93 7.54 -4.95
C THR A 1123 58.85 6.45 -5.16
N ARG A 1124 58.73 5.56 -6.18
CA ARG A 1124 59.63 4.79 -7.10
C ARG A 1124 60.60 3.85 -6.37
N LEU A 1125 60.71 2.53 -6.63
CA LEU A 1125 60.11 1.53 -7.57
C LEU A 1125 59.81 0.22 -6.75
N SER A 1126 59.06 -0.81 -7.18
CA SER A 1126 59.28 -1.82 -8.27
C SER A 1126 58.02 -2.74 -8.33
N LEU A 1127 57.45 -3.10 -9.48
CA LEU A 1127 57.81 -4.12 -10.50
C LEU A 1127 57.54 -5.60 -10.13
N MET A 1128 56.57 -6.20 -10.84
CA MET A 1128 56.35 -7.61 -11.26
C MET A 1128 54.99 -7.58 -11.99
N GLU A 1129 54.93 -7.42 -13.32
CA GLU A 1129 55.13 -8.41 -14.39
C GLU A 1129 53.91 -9.33 -14.60
N GLU A 1130 53.49 -9.44 -15.86
CA GLU A 1130 52.26 -10.10 -16.35
C GLU A 1130 52.66 -11.24 -17.31
N ASP A 1131 51.93 -12.36 -17.29
CA ASP A 1131 51.98 -13.40 -18.32
C ASP A 1131 50.55 -13.59 -18.89
N GLU A 1132 50.33 -13.16 -20.13
CA GLU A 1132 49.18 -13.57 -20.96
C GLU A 1132 49.69 -14.33 -22.19
N ASP A 1133 49.15 -15.54 -22.42
CA ASP A 1133 49.43 -16.32 -23.62
C ASP A 1133 48.24 -16.26 -24.60
N ARG A 1134 48.52 -16.19 -25.90
CA ARG A 1134 47.57 -15.65 -26.90
C ARG A 1134 46.64 -16.67 -27.55
N GLY A 1135 45.45 -16.20 -27.94
CA GLY A 1135 44.63 -16.75 -29.02
C GLY A 1135 44.38 -15.68 -30.10
N GLU A 1136 44.51 -16.04 -31.37
CA GLU A 1136 44.58 -15.09 -32.50
C GLU A 1136 43.21 -14.65 -33.04
N VAL A 1137 43.05 -13.36 -33.38
CA VAL A 1137 42.40 -12.91 -34.64
C VAL A 1137 43.03 -11.58 -35.10
N GLU A 1138 43.64 -11.58 -36.29
CA GLU A 1138 43.97 -10.39 -37.09
C GLU A 1138 43.04 -10.30 -38.32
N THR A 1139 42.85 -9.21 -39.07
CA THR A 1139 42.90 -7.74 -38.86
C THR A 1139 42.16 -7.08 -40.05
N GLN A 1140 41.71 -5.82 -39.90
CA GLN A 1140 41.71 -4.69 -40.88
C GLN A 1140 40.70 -3.62 -40.39
N HIS A 1141 41.10 -2.38 -40.05
CA HIS A 1141 41.46 -1.24 -40.94
C HIS A 1141 40.27 -0.80 -41.83
N GLU A 1142 39.85 0.47 -41.91
CA GLU A 1142 40.44 1.82 -41.66
C GLU A 1142 39.37 2.72 -40.95
N SER A 1143 39.56 3.73 -40.09
CA SER A 1143 40.55 4.81 -39.78
C SER A 1143 40.06 6.22 -40.17
N GLY A 1144 40.07 7.19 -39.23
CA GLY A 1144 39.68 8.61 -39.42
C GLY A 1144 38.25 8.94 -38.94
N GLU A 1145 37.93 10.14 -38.43
CA GLU A 1145 38.74 11.33 -38.12
C GLU A 1145 38.04 12.21 -37.04
N GLU A 1146 38.64 13.36 -36.66
CA GLU A 1146 38.28 14.17 -35.47
C GLU A 1146 36.99 15.02 -35.58
N TRP A 1147 36.26 15.18 -34.45
CA TRP A 1147 35.42 16.36 -34.11
C TRP A 1147 35.46 16.51 -32.57
N GLN A 1148 36.26 17.42 -32.00
CA GLN A 1148 36.03 18.86 -31.78
C GLN A 1148 34.90 19.20 -30.80
N ASP A 1149 35.26 19.90 -29.72
CA ASP A 1149 34.34 20.46 -28.72
C ASP A 1149 33.39 21.51 -29.31
N LEU A 1150 32.16 21.56 -28.80
CA LEU A 1150 31.27 22.71 -28.98
C LEU A 1150 30.25 22.80 -27.84
N ASP A 1151 30.45 23.77 -26.94
CA ASP A 1151 29.58 24.02 -25.79
C ASP A 1151 28.12 24.27 -26.20
N LYS A 1152 27.20 23.43 -25.70
CA LYS A 1152 25.80 23.80 -25.47
C LYS A 1152 25.27 23.16 -24.19
N HIS A 1153 24.94 24.02 -23.22
CA HIS A 1153 24.10 23.62 -22.10
C HIS A 1153 22.75 23.11 -22.62
N SER A 1154 22.37 21.92 -22.19
CA SER A 1154 20.98 21.46 -22.17
C SER A 1154 20.75 20.75 -20.85
N SER A 1155 19.73 21.15 -20.12
CA SER A 1155 19.33 20.49 -18.87
C SER A 1155 18.73 19.11 -19.18
N PRO A 1156 18.97 18.09 -18.35
CA PRO A 1156 18.22 16.85 -18.44
C PRO A 1156 16.77 17.14 -18.05
N HIS A 1157 15.82 16.83 -18.95
CA HIS A 1157 14.40 16.87 -18.61
C HIS A 1157 14.11 15.94 -17.43
N GLU A 1158 13.42 16.46 -16.42
CA GLU A 1158 12.85 15.64 -15.36
C GLU A 1158 11.79 14.69 -15.95
N PRO A 1159 11.74 13.41 -15.52
CA PRO A 1159 10.66 12.52 -15.88
C PRO A 1159 9.40 12.94 -15.12
N GLY A 1160 8.45 13.57 -15.83
CA GLY A 1160 7.18 14.01 -15.25
C GLY A 1160 6.46 12.89 -14.48
N LEU A 1161 5.96 13.24 -13.29
CA LEU A 1161 5.30 12.30 -12.39
C LEU A 1161 3.95 11.86 -12.97
N ASP A 1162 3.86 10.61 -13.43
CA ASP A 1162 2.60 9.94 -13.82
C ASP A 1162 1.68 9.73 -12.59
N LEU A 1163 1.07 10.80 -12.11
CA LEU A 1163 0.26 10.86 -10.89
C LEU A 1163 -1.19 10.35 -11.11
N LEU A 1164 -1.30 9.17 -11.73
CA LEU A 1164 -2.55 8.48 -12.05
C LEU A 1164 -2.54 7.01 -11.58
N ASP A 1165 -2.28 6.78 -10.28
CA ASP A 1165 -2.38 5.44 -9.72
C ASP A 1165 -3.86 4.98 -9.66
N SER A 1166 -4.13 3.80 -10.22
CA SER A 1166 -5.45 3.42 -10.74
C SER A 1166 -6.20 2.45 -9.82
N THR A 1167 -6.13 2.68 -8.49
CA THR A 1167 -6.50 1.68 -7.47
C THR A 1167 -7.61 2.08 -6.48
N GLU A 1168 -8.40 3.14 -6.72
CA GLU A 1168 -9.60 3.49 -5.92
C GLU A 1168 -10.95 3.34 -6.65
N LEU A 1169 -11.27 2.13 -7.14
CA LEU A 1169 -12.61 1.79 -7.65
C LEU A 1169 -13.20 0.52 -7.03
N ASN A 1170 -13.30 0.50 -5.69
CA ASN A 1170 -14.17 -0.40 -4.92
C ASN A 1170 -14.56 0.25 -3.57
N ILE A 1171 -15.31 1.35 -3.64
CA ILE A 1171 -15.93 2.04 -2.50
C ILE A 1171 -17.42 2.20 -2.81
N GLU A 1172 -18.32 1.89 -1.86
CA GLU A 1172 -19.76 2.09 -2.09
C GLU A 1172 -20.06 3.58 -2.34
N PHE A 1173 -20.88 3.88 -3.35
CA PHE A 1173 -21.20 5.26 -3.75
C PHE A 1173 -22.20 5.99 -2.83
N PHE A 1174 -22.44 5.47 -1.61
CA PHE A 1174 -23.48 5.94 -0.68
C PHE A 1174 -22.97 6.80 0.49
N PRO A 1175 -21.82 6.54 1.16
CA PRO A 1175 -21.37 7.38 2.27
C PRO A 1175 -20.91 8.78 1.85
N VAL A 1176 -20.31 8.92 0.65
CA VAL A 1176 -19.77 10.20 0.15
C VAL A 1176 -20.87 11.23 -0.10
N LEU A 1177 -22.08 10.78 -0.47
CA LEU A 1177 -23.27 11.64 -0.54
C LEU A 1177 -23.55 12.31 0.81
N GLY A 1178 -23.32 11.62 1.94
CA GLY A 1178 -23.52 12.19 3.27
C GLY A 1178 -22.55 13.33 3.64
N ILE A 1179 -21.34 13.35 3.08
CA ILE A 1179 -20.35 14.40 3.37
C ILE A 1179 -20.63 15.63 2.51
N CYS A 1180 -20.84 15.45 1.20
CA CYS A 1180 -21.16 16.58 0.31
C CYS A 1180 -22.52 17.23 0.60
N PHE A 1181 -23.53 16.48 1.09
CA PHE A 1181 -24.82 17.07 1.51
C PHE A 1181 -24.73 17.94 2.76
N ASN A 1182 -23.71 17.75 3.62
CA ASN A 1182 -23.63 18.50 4.88
C ASN A 1182 -23.05 19.93 4.72
N PHE A 1183 -22.28 20.20 3.65
CA PHE A 1183 -21.51 21.43 3.54
C PHE A 1183 -22.22 22.64 2.89
N LYS A 1184 -23.35 22.46 2.18
CA LYS A 1184 -24.02 23.55 1.43
C LYS A 1184 -25.53 23.72 1.66
N PHE A 1185 -26.12 22.98 2.61
CA PHE A 1185 -27.54 23.10 2.97
C PHE A 1185 -27.77 24.09 4.14
N SER A 1186 -27.45 25.38 3.91
CA SER A 1186 -27.39 26.43 4.96
C SER A 1186 -28.62 27.33 5.10
N LEU A 1187 -29.57 27.32 4.15
CA LEU A 1187 -30.66 28.32 4.08
C LEU A 1187 -32.06 27.78 4.41
N TRP A 1188 -32.21 26.48 4.73
CA TRP A 1188 -33.52 25.82 4.77
C TRP A 1188 -33.73 24.94 6.01
N SER A 1189 -34.92 25.04 6.60
CA SER A 1189 -35.28 24.56 7.95
C SER A 1189 -34.86 23.10 8.24
N PRO A 1190 -34.36 22.77 9.46
CA PRO A 1190 -33.90 21.42 9.82
C PRO A 1190 -34.95 20.33 9.71
N ARG A 1191 -36.25 20.68 9.73
CA ARG A 1191 -37.32 19.72 9.45
C ARG A 1191 -37.19 19.06 8.08
N LEU A 1192 -36.48 19.70 7.15
CA LEU A 1192 -36.09 19.12 5.86
C LEU A 1192 -34.87 18.19 5.99
N LYS A 1193 -33.83 18.55 6.78
CA LYS A 1193 -32.70 17.64 7.10
C LYS A 1193 -33.21 16.34 7.74
N THR A 1194 -34.12 16.40 8.72
CA THR A 1194 -34.76 15.20 9.31
C THR A 1194 -35.58 14.40 8.28
N ALA A 1195 -36.31 15.08 7.39
CA ALA A 1195 -37.09 14.45 6.31
C ALA A 1195 -36.24 13.94 5.12
N ILE A 1196 -34.92 14.18 5.14
CA ILE A 1196 -33.95 13.62 4.19
C ILE A 1196 -33.19 12.45 4.84
N GLN A 1197 -32.83 12.53 6.12
CA GLN A 1197 -32.30 11.36 6.86
C GLN A 1197 -33.28 10.17 6.81
N LEU A 1198 -34.59 10.42 6.95
CA LEU A 1198 -35.64 9.41 6.80
C LEU A 1198 -35.76 8.81 5.37
N VAL A 1199 -35.13 9.41 4.34
CA VAL A 1199 -35.06 8.83 2.99
C VAL A 1199 -33.82 7.97 2.83
N VAL A 1200 -32.68 8.42 3.37
CA VAL A 1200 -31.41 7.69 3.30
C VAL A 1200 -31.50 6.38 4.09
N SER A 1201 -32.13 6.39 5.26
CA SER A 1201 -32.40 5.18 6.06
C SER A 1201 -33.56 4.30 5.54
N ALA A 1202 -34.10 4.57 4.35
CA ALA A 1202 -35.22 3.82 3.76
C ALA A 1202 -34.90 3.23 2.37
N LYS A 1203 -33.60 3.07 2.04
CA LYS A 1203 -33.11 2.48 0.78
C LYS A 1203 -31.89 1.57 0.97
N GLU A 1204 -31.99 0.60 1.86
CA GLU A 1204 -31.29 -0.67 1.72
C GLU A 1204 -32.33 -1.77 1.35
N PRO A 1205 -31.97 -2.75 0.50
CA PRO A 1205 -32.76 -3.97 0.27
C PRO A 1205 -32.46 -5.04 1.34
#